data_AF-A0A5C9F256-F1
#
_entry.id   AF-A0A5C9F256-F1
#
_cell.length_a   1.000
_cell.length_b   1.000
_cell.length_c   1.000
_cell.angle_alpha   90.00
_cell.angle_beta   90.00
_cell.angle_gamma   90.00
#
_symmetry.space_group_name_H-M   'P 1'
#
loop_
_entity.id
_entity.type
_entity.pdbx_description
1 polymer ?
#
loop_
_entity_poly.entity_id
_entity_poly.type
_entity_poly.pdbx_seq_one_letter_code
_entity_poly.pdbx_strand_id
1 'polypeptide(L)'
;MSDHYPNNHNHNYTVQICHFCQRRQEIAYYCENCGTSCCSNCLLDEKIDNLVCQDCNSKNIHDTGNKKVCKECDSENVLKTSQTIKGCPRCHSNRIVNIFEKKETLEQKFLELIKNTRLLLEPFRNLINELHLTKDKIKKARDPPIQCYHFPKMESELVSIFKLLDYIEDTLLERINIYFHHLALNRNYFFDIYSQPNSNVRIIEGILDNLRESYSSIESFIEAKIEKIEVDIKALSKNLEFINKITMLFEEYKRFINLADDEKPIYAIDAKISNSHNSNGILQREKGVLFITNYDLSFIHEFGVIKKKQNLIFKAPVEDIIRIKEIGKLFKKLYIEFAYGNYELTLPSNAISRVIEYILLARNFDETSIYDHKSWEKLNTINCDLSDLKNFIEEGITSFFSLRCNMNNEKHRGFIHEHSRDHSYCGQSPNHDYRRPSSTRPSLQSSPDRSDEFYFKSYAQSNGTNRNRNIDQDESNFYRQKDRNDYQHQSENLYSAPLRSQNTYPMPSPYEYEDHFPDRFNPQRFKTHDTGRSYQNKDRSPINKEQKSILMKKLERAQKEYGNGQPFLNQVNKVANDFINQGSFHRPSPSRINNGELDVDMNMKFQDYNRNHLSDFFNTDTNTSTQERTTPKNRAKPTYSPPSEEDEEEFENLKAERYCILETIKTLEKKFDEGRLTRNDFMKSHMSLKKDLFRVNSKIKNIRLKQESRWDFNRNY
;
A
#
# COMPACT_ATOMS: atom_id res chain seq x y z
N MET A 1 17.13 -24.63 -13.15
CA MET A 1 17.66 -26.02 -13.16
C MET A 1 16.56 -26.89 -12.58
N SER A 2 16.29 -28.04 -13.20
CA SER A 2 15.08 -28.83 -12.93
C SER A 2 15.50 -30.25 -12.60
N ASP A 3 15.77 -30.50 -11.31
CA ASP A 3 16.34 -31.76 -10.87
C ASP A 3 15.25 -32.84 -10.81
N HIS A 4 15.27 -33.76 -11.78
CA HIS A 4 14.42 -34.95 -11.78
C HIS A 4 14.86 -35.93 -10.69
N TYR A 5 14.26 -35.81 -9.50
CA TYR A 5 14.29 -36.86 -8.50
C TYR A 5 13.52 -38.11 -9.00
N PRO A 6 14.10 -39.32 -8.91
CA PRO A 6 13.40 -40.54 -9.29
C PRO A 6 12.35 -40.90 -8.22
N ASN A 7 11.07 -40.71 -8.55
CA ASN A 7 9.94 -41.14 -7.72
C ASN A 7 9.88 -42.66 -7.63
N ASN A 8 10.60 -43.24 -6.68
CA ASN A 8 10.55 -44.67 -6.33
C ASN A 8 10.05 -44.88 -4.90
N HIS A 9 8.98 -44.18 -4.55
CA HIS A 9 8.27 -44.38 -3.30
C HIS A 9 7.37 -45.62 -3.40
N ASN A 10 7.78 -46.71 -2.76
CA ASN A 10 6.87 -47.78 -2.37
C ASN A 10 5.85 -47.23 -1.36
N HIS A 11 4.76 -46.66 -1.87
CA HIS A 11 3.65 -46.21 -1.03
C HIS A 11 3.01 -47.44 -0.39
N ASN A 12 3.21 -47.61 0.93
CA ASN A 12 2.56 -48.66 1.70
C ASN A 12 1.03 -48.47 1.64
N TYR A 13 0.38 -49.24 0.76
CA TYR A 13 -1.06 -49.19 0.52
C TYR A 13 -1.83 -49.62 1.76
N THR A 14 -2.23 -48.65 2.58
CA THR A 14 -3.05 -48.89 3.78
C THR A 14 -4.43 -49.39 3.34
N VAL A 15 -4.64 -50.71 3.44
CA VAL A 15 -5.91 -51.34 3.07
C VAL A 15 -7.02 -50.86 3.98
N GLN A 16 -7.98 -50.13 3.42
CA GLN A 16 -9.09 -49.50 4.13
C GLN A 16 -10.42 -50.16 3.70
N ILE A 17 -11.50 -49.92 4.44
CA ILE A 17 -12.83 -50.42 4.06
C ILE A 17 -13.43 -49.45 3.05
N CYS A 18 -13.69 -49.92 1.83
CA CYS A 18 -14.35 -49.10 0.82
C CYS A 18 -15.83 -48.90 1.19
N HIS A 19 -16.24 -47.64 1.38
CA HIS A 19 -17.59 -47.28 1.83
C HIS A 19 -18.71 -47.78 0.88
N PHE A 20 -18.40 -48.07 -0.39
CA PHE A 20 -19.38 -48.49 -1.39
C PHE A 20 -19.58 -50.02 -1.46
N CYS A 21 -18.51 -50.82 -1.41
CA CYS A 21 -18.62 -52.29 -1.44
C CYS A 21 -18.43 -52.97 -0.08
N GLN A 22 -18.09 -52.21 0.97
CA GLN A 22 -17.80 -52.68 2.34
C GLN A 22 -16.68 -53.73 2.45
N ARG A 23 -15.85 -53.87 1.40
CA ARG A 23 -14.68 -54.76 1.37
C ARG A 23 -13.43 -53.99 1.81
N ARG A 24 -12.51 -54.68 2.47
CA ARG A 24 -11.12 -54.23 2.66
C ARG A 24 -10.42 -54.24 1.30
N GLN A 25 -10.13 -53.06 0.76
CA GLN A 25 -9.44 -52.87 -0.53
C GLN A 25 -8.57 -51.61 -0.49
N GLU A 26 -7.73 -51.43 -1.50
CA GLU A 26 -7.02 -50.17 -1.72
C GLU A 26 -8.01 -49.08 -2.15
N ILE A 27 -7.95 -47.92 -1.50
CA ILE A 27 -8.74 -46.74 -1.83
C ILE A 27 -7.89 -45.84 -2.71
N ALA A 28 -7.95 -46.05 -4.02
CA ALA A 28 -7.08 -45.42 -5.01
C ALA A 28 -7.65 -44.13 -5.64
N TYR A 29 -8.95 -43.86 -5.50
CA TYR A 29 -9.64 -42.80 -6.25
C TYR A 29 -10.41 -41.82 -5.35
N TYR A 30 -10.47 -40.56 -5.77
CA TYR A 30 -11.17 -39.45 -5.10
C TYR A 30 -12.11 -38.73 -6.08
N CYS A 31 -13.33 -38.39 -5.64
CA CYS A 31 -14.26 -37.56 -6.41
C CYS A 31 -14.23 -36.10 -5.95
N GLU A 32 -13.77 -35.20 -6.81
CA GLU A 32 -13.62 -33.78 -6.46
C GLU A 32 -14.96 -33.07 -6.21
N ASN A 33 -16.05 -33.51 -6.86
CA ASN A 33 -17.36 -32.87 -6.72
C ASN A 33 -18.08 -33.18 -5.39
N CYS A 34 -17.79 -34.31 -4.73
CA CYS A 34 -18.52 -34.73 -3.53
C CYS A 34 -17.64 -35.25 -2.38
N GLY A 35 -16.32 -35.21 -2.54
CA GLY A 35 -15.34 -35.53 -1.51
C GLY A 35 -15.25 -37.00 -1.10
N THR A 36 -15.90 -37.93 -1.81
CA THR A 36 -15.84 -39.36 -1.47
C THR A 36 -14.73 -40.09 -2.19
N SER A 37 -13.99 -40.89 -1.42
CA SER A 37 -12.94 -41.79 -1.91
C SER A 37 -13.47 -43.22 -2.13
N CYS A 38 -12.97 -43.93 -3.14
CA CYS A 38 -13.39 -45.30 -3.46
C CYS A 38 -12.23 -46.16 -4.02
N CYS A 39 -12.45 -47.48 -4.05
CA CYS A 39 -11.56 -48.42 -4.74
C CYS A 39 -11.86 -48.47 -6.25
N SER A 40 -10.91 -49.02 -7.03
CA SER A 40 -11.05 -49.26 -8.47
C SER A 40 -12.35 -49.95 -8.88
N ASN A 41 -12.80 -50.90 -8.06
CA ASN A 41 -13.93 -51.79 -8.36
C ASN A 41 -15.29 -51.18 -8.02
N CYS A 42 -15.33 -49.94 -7.52
CA CYS A 42 -16.55 -49.19 -7.22
C CYS A 42 -16.76 -47.96 -8.10
N LEU A 43 -15.92 -47.75 -9.11
CA LEU A 43 -16.15 -46.71 -10.12
C LEU A 43 -17.26 -47.16 -11.08
N LEU A 44 -18.07 -46.21 -11.54
CA LEU A 44 -19.08 -46.46 -12.56
C LEU A 44 -18.45 -46.30 -13.94
N ASP A 45 -18.45 -47.36 -14.75
CA ASP A 45 -17.97 -47.29 -16.13
C ASP A 45 -19.10 -46.80 -17.06
N GLU A 46 -19.19 -45.48 -17.25
CA GLU A 46 -20.16 -44.85 -18.14
C GLU A 46 -19.57 -44.75 -19.57
N LYS A 47 -20.24 -45.38 -20.55
CA LYS A 47 -19.83 -45.31 -21.97
C LYS A 47 -20.40 -44.04 -22.60
N ILE A 48 -19.55 -43.04 -22.82
CA ILE A 48 -19.91 -41.83 -23.55
C ILE A 48 -19.55 -42.00 -25.03
N ASP A 49 -20.59 -42.05 -25.85
CA ASP A 49 -20.49 -42.09 -27.31
C ASP A 49 -20.20 -40.68 -27.85
N ASN A 50 -18.95 -40.44 -28.27
CA ASN A 50 -18.54 -39.19 -28.89
C ASN A 50 -18.56 -39.32 -30.42
N LEU A 51 -18.85 -38.22 -31.11
CA LEU A 51 -18.67 -38.10 -32.56
C LEU A 51 -17.32 -37.39 -32.82
N VAL A 52 -16.50 -37.96 -33.70
CA VAL A 52 -15.14 -37.48 -33.99
C VAL A 52 -14.91 -37.52 -35.49
N CYS A 53 -14.35 -36.45 -36.05
CA CYS A 53 -13.96 -36.44 -37.46
C CYS A 53 -12.66 -37.25 -37.67
N GLN A 54 -12.64 -38.15 -38.64
CA GLN A 54 -11.45 -38.95 -38.96
C GLN A 54 -10.30 -38.10 -39.50
N ASP A 55 -10.61 -37.04 -40.25
CA ASP A 55 -9.62 -36.29 -41.03
C ASP A 55 -8.86 -35.25 -40.20
N CYS A 56 -9.40 -34.84 -39.04
CA CYS A 56 -8.79 -33.84 -38.15
C CYS A 56 -8.85 -34.18 -36.64
N ASN A 57 -9.47 -35.30 -36.23
CA ASN A 57 -9.73 -35.68 -34.84
C ASN A 57 -10.59 -34.70 -34.00
N SER A 58 -11.20 -33.68 -34.61
CA SER A 58 -12.07 -32.76 -33.87
C SER A 58 -13.38 -33.43 -33.40
N LYS A 59 -13.82 -33.03 -32.21
CA LYS A 59 -15.11 -33.37 -31.59
C LYS A 59 -16.22 -32.37 -31.94
N ASN A 60 -15.91 -31.27 -32.64
CA ASN A 60 -16.87 -30.23 -33.02
C ASN A 60 -17.67 -30.64 -34.27
N ILE A 61 -18.57 -31.60 -34.10
CA ILE A 61 -19.45 -32.10 -35.15
C ILE A 61 -20.78 -31.33 -35.14
N HIS A 62 -21.22 -30.88 -36.31
CA HIS A 62 -22.58 -30.38 -36.53
C HIS A 62 -23.45 -31.49 -37.14
N ASP A 63 -24.68 -31.63 -36.67
CA ASP A 63 -25.69 -32.50 -37.28
C ASP A 63 -26.65 -31.63 -38.12
N THR A 64 -26.75 -31.89 -39.42
CA THR A 64 -27.64 -31.20 -40.34
C THR A 64 -28.85 -32.07 -40.74
N GLY A 65 -29.19 -33.06 -39.90
CA GLY A 65 -30.35 -33.94 -40.04
C GLY A 65 -30.14 -35.08 -41.04
N ASN A 66 -29.61 -34.78 -42.22
CA ASN A 66 -29.24 -35.78 -43.24
C ASN A 66 -27.75 -36.13 -43.23
N LYS A 67 -26.88 -35.29 -42.63
CA LYS A 67 -25.43 -35.49 -42.58
C LYS A 67 -24.83 -35.00 -41.26
N LYS A 68 -23.66 -35.54 -40.93
CA LYS A 68 -22.80 -35.09 -39.82
C LYS A 68 -21.51 -34.55 -40.40
N VAL A 69 -21.17 -33.30 -40.06
CA VAL A 69 -20.08 -32.55 -40.69
C VAL A 69 -19.19 -31.96 -39.61
N CYS A 70 -17.87 -32.04 -39.79
CA CYS A 70 -16.92 -31.42 -38.89
C CYS A 70 -16.83 -29.90 -39.12
N LYS A 71 -16.96 -29.10 -38.06
CA LYS A 71 -16.86 -27.62 -38.14
C LYS A 71 -15.46 -27.08 -38.43
N GLU A 72 -14.42 -27.91 -38.38
CA GLU A 72 -13.02 -27.48 -38.49
C GLU A 72 -12.37 -27.84 -39.84
N CYS A 73 -13.01 -28.70 -40.64
CA CYS A 73 -12.50 -29.12 -41.95
C CYS A 73 -13.60 -29.44 -42.99
N ASP A 74 -14.87 -29.16 -42.66
CA ASP A 74 -16.07 -29.46 -43.46
C ASP A 74 -16.23 -30.93 -43.92
N SER A 75 -15.46 -31.86 -43.33
CA SER A 75 -15.52 -33.27 -43.69
C SER A 75 -16.76 -33.97 -43.13
N GLU A 76 -17.34 -34.83 -43.97
CA GLU A 76 -18.43 -35.74 -43.64
C GLU A 76 -17.94 -37.06 -43.00
N ASN A 77 -16.62 -37.28 -42.92
CA ASN A 77 -16.00 -38.49 -42.36
C ASN A 77 -16.06 -38.48 -40.82
N VAL A 78 -17.25 -38.67 -40.26
CA VAL A 78 -17.50 -38.67 -38.82
C VAL A 78 -17.71 -40.08 -38.28
N LEU A 79 -16.78 -40.55 -37.45
CA LEU A 79 -16.95 -41.79 -36.69
C LEU A 79 -17.64 -41.55 -35.35
N LYS A 80 -18.35 -42.58 -34.89
CA LYS A 80 -18.87 -42.70 -33.54
C LYS A 80 -17.88 -43.48 -32.68
N THR A 81 -17.09 -42.79 -31.87
CA THR A 81 -16.12 -43.39 -30.95
C THR A 81 -16.71 -43.49 -29.54
N SER A 82 -16.87 -44.71 -29.02
CA SER A 82 -17.26 -44.90 -27.62
C SER A 82 -16.05 -44.78 -26.70
N GLN A 83 -16.15 -43.96 -25.66
CA GLN A 83 -15.14 -43.84 -24.61
C GLN A 83 -15.77 -44.23 -23.27
N THR A 84 -15.19 -45.24 -22.60
CA THR A 84 -15.57 -45.55 -21.22
C THR A 84 -14.92 -44.52 -20.30
N ILE A 85 -15.73 -43.84 -19.48
CA ILE A 85 -15.31 -42.80 -18.54
C ILE A 85 -15.73 -43.23 -17.14
N LYS A 86 -14.82 -43.08 -16.17
CA LYS A 86 -15.05 -43.51 -14.79
C LYS A 86 -15.79 -42.42 -14.00
N GLY A 87 -17.03 -42.71 -13.61
CA GLY A 87 -17.89 -41.86 -12.81
C GLY A 87 -17.91 -42.22 -11.32
N CYS A 88 -18.29 -41.24 -10.49
CA CYS A 88 -18.41 -41.41 -9.05
C CYS A 88 -19.66 -42.22 -8.65
N PRO A 89 -19.54 -43.31 -7.86
CA PRO A 89 -20.69 -44.11 -7.40
C PRO A 89 -21.68 -43.37 -6.49
N ARG A 90 -21.37 -42.16 -6.01
CA ARG A 90 -22.27 -41.33 -5.17
C ARG A 90 -23.01 -40.25 -5.95
N CYS A 91 -22.45 -39.73 -7.04
CA CYS A 91 -22.96 -38.52 -7.69
C CYS A 91 -22.77 -38.47 -9.21
N HIS A 92 -22.35 -39.57 -9.85
CA HIS A 92 -22.12 -39.71 -11.29
C HIS A 92 -21.10 -38.73 -11.91
N SER A 93 -20.46 -37.87 -11.12
CA SER A 93 -19.42 -36.96 -11.61
C SER A 93 -18.23 -37.74 -12.18
N ASN A 94 -17.81 -37.34 -13.37
CA ASN A 94 -16.59 -37.80 -14.04
C ASN A 94 -15.31 -37.12 -13.52
N ARG A 95 -15.39 -36.20 -12.54
CA ARG A 95 -14.23 -35.63 -11.85
C ARG A 95 -13.67 -36.60 -10.80
N ILE A 96 -13.20 -37.73 -11.30
CA ILE A 96 -12.46 -38.74 -10.57
C ILE A 96 -10.96 -38.55 -10.84
N VAL A 97 -10.18 -38.44 -9.77
CA VAL A 97 -8.71 -38.36 -9.79
C VAL A 97 -8.12 -39.49 -8.95
N ASN A 98 -6.86 -39.86 -9.19
CA ASN A 98 -6.15 -40.73 -8.26
C ASN A 98 -5.95 -39.98 -6.93
N ILE A 99 -6.15 -40.66 -5.81
CA ILE A 99 -6.03 -40.01 -4.50
C ILE A 99 -4.58 -39.63 -4.17
N PHE A 100 -3.59 -40.35 -4.72
CA PHE A 100 -2.17 -40.03 -4.53
C PHE A 100 -1.76 -38.79 -5.35
N GLU A 101 -2.17 -38.70 -6.62
CA GLU A 101 -2.04 -37.48 -7.46
C GLU A 101 -2.72 -36.27 -6.79
N LYS A 102 -3.90 -36.49 -6.19
CA LYS A 102 -4.64 -35.45 -5.47
C LYS A 102 -3.92 -34.98 -4.21
N LYS A 103 -3.34 -35.91 -3.43
CA LYS A 103 -2.50 -35.58 -2.26
C LYS A 103 -1.25 -34.80 -2.69
N GLU A 104 -0.56 -35.24 -3.73
CA GLU A 104 0.59 -34.52 -4.30
C GLU A 104 0.20 -33.10 -4.72
N THR A 105 -0.90 -32.95 -5.46
CA THR A 105 -1.44 -31.64 -5.89
C THR A 105 -1.74 -30.71 -4.70
N LEU A 106 -2.19 -31.24 -3.57
CA LEU A 106 -2.47 -30.46 -2.36
C LEU A 106 -1.17 -30.03 -1.65
N GLU A 107 -0.17 -30.91 -1.55
CA GLU A 107 1.16 -30.53 -1.02
C GLU A 107 1.85 -29.51 -1.92
N GLN A 108 1.86 -29.71 -3.24
CA GLN A 108 2.44 -28.77 -4.20
C GLN A 108 1.81 -27.38 -4.07
N LYS A 109 0.48 -27.29 -3.99
CA LYS A 109 -0.23 -26.00 -3.81
C LYS A 109 0.06 -25.34 -2.47
N PHE A 110 0.20 -26.10 -1.37
CA PHE A 110 0.60 -25.55 -0.08
C PHE A 110 2.02 -24.96 -0.12
N LEU A 111 2.96 -25.66 -0.77
CA LEU A 111 4.33 -25.20 -0.98
C LEU A 111 4.42 -24.00 -1.93
N GLU A 112 3.54 -23.94 -2.94
CA GLU A 112 3.38 -22.78 -3.82
C GLU A 112 2.86 -21.57 -3.03
N LEU A 113 1.82 -21.75 -2.22
CA LEU A 113 1.23 -20.68 -1.40
C LEU A 113 2.27 -20.07 -0.43
N ILE A 114 3.12 -20.90 0.19
CA ILE A 114 4.26 -20.42 1.00
C ILE A 114 5.24 -19.58 0.16
N LYS A 115 5.62 -20.03 -1.04
CA LYS A 115 6.54 -19.28 -1.93
C LYS A 115 5.92 -17.96 -2.40
N ASN A 116 4.62 -17.95 -2.69
CA ASN A 116 3.90 -16.80 -3.22
C ASN A 116 3.80 -15.64 -2.22
N THR A 117 4.05 -15.86 -0.92
CA THR A 117 4.27 -14.79 0.07
C THR A 117 5.30 -13.73 -0.38
N ARG A 118 6.28 -14.09 -1.23
CA ARG A 118 7.22 -13.11 -1.83
C ARG A 118 6.56 -12.09 -2.75
N LEU A 119 5.50 -12.49 -3.45
CA LEU A 119 4.82 -11.66 -4.46
C LEU A 119 4.10 -10.46 -3.82
N LEU A 120 3.80 -10.53 -2.52
CA LEU A 120 3.25 -9.43 -1.72
C LEU A 120 4.16 -8.18 -1.70
N LEU A 121 5.45 -8.32 -2.05
CA LEU A 121 6.42 -7.22 -2.10
C LEU A 121 6.48 -6.49 -3.46
N GLU A 122 6.20 -7.18 -4.58
CA GLU A 122 6.39 -6.60 -5.92
C GLU A 122 5.52 -5.34 -6.18
N PRO A 123 4.27 -5.22 -5.71
CA PRO A 123 3.48 -3.99 -5.85
C PRO A 123 4.16 -2.75 -5.24
N PHE A 124 4.85 -2.90 -4.11
CA PHE A 124 5.53 -1.79 -3.43
C PHE A 124 6.81 -1.35 -4.12
N ARG A 125 7.47 -2.24 -4.86
CA ARG A 125 8.74 -1.96 -5.54
C ARG A 125 8.63 -0.78 -6.51
N ASN A 126 7.55 -0.72 -7.28
CA ASN A 126 7.30 0.40 -8.19
C ASN A 126 6.92 1.67 -7.42
N LEU A 127 6.08 1.54 -6.39
CA LEU A 127 5.61 2.64 -5.56
C LEU A 127 6.77 3.38 -4.86
N ILE A 128 7.72 2.63 -4.29
CA ILE A 128 8.92 3.18 -3.62
C ILE A 128 9.78 3.94 -4.62
N ASN A 129 10.01 3.38 -5.82
CA ASN A 129 10.73 4.09 -6.88
C ASN A 129 10.02 5.41 -7.28
N GLU A 130 8.69 5.42 -7.40
CA GLU A 130 7.94 6.65 -7.69
C GLU A 130 8.00 7.67 -6.54
N LEU A 131 8.00 7.23 -5.27
CA LEU A 131 8.17 8.10 -4.11
C LEU A 131 9.55 8.76 -4.08
N HIS A 132 10.63 8.01 -4.34
CA HIS A 132 11.98 8.57 -4.44
C HIS A 132 12.12 9.52 -5.63
N LEU A 133 11.62 9.15 -6.82
CA LEU A 133 11.57 10.05 -7.97
C LEU A 133 10.74 11.32 -7.72
N THR A 134 9.72 11.26 -6.85
CA THR A 134 8.93 12.43 -6.44
C THR A 134 9.69 13.30 -5.43
N LYS A 135 10.39 12.69 -4.47
CA LYS A 135 11.32 13.38 -3.55
C LYS A 135 12.39 14.15 -4.31
N ASP A 136 13.01 13.53 -5.31
CA ASP A 136 14.06 14.16 -6.13
C ASP A 136 13.53 15.28 -7.03
N LYS A 137 12.30 15.15 -7.55
CA LYS A 137 11.62 16.24 -8.29
C LYS A 137 11.26 17.42 -7.40
N ILE A 138 10.77 17.19 -6.17
CA ILE A 138 10.52 18.26 -5.18
C ILE A 138 11.85 18.95 -4.83
N LYS A 139 12.91 18.18 -4.60
CA LYS A 139 14.25 18.72 -4.35
C LYS A 139 14.71 19.65 -5.48
N LYS A 140 14.73 19.16 -6.71
CA LYS A 140 15.11 19.95 -7.89
C LYS A 140 14.22 21.20 -8.11
N ALA A 141 12.98 21.18 -7.65
CA ALA A 141 12.07 22.34 -7.71
C ALA A 141 12.39 23.46 -6.69
N ARG A 142 13.11 23.15 -5.60
CA ARG A 142 13.56 24.13 -4.60
C ARG A 142 15.06 24.47 -4.72
N ASP A 143 15.86 23.63 -5.37
CA ASP A 143 17.28 23.86 -5.60
C ASP A 143 17.53 25.11 -6.50
N PRO A 144 18.65 25.84 -6.32
CA PRO A 144 19.06 26.88 -7.24
C PRO A 144 19.35 26.29 -8.63
N PRO A 145 19.19 27.07 -9.72
CA PRO A 145 19.15 28.53 -9.76
C PRO A 145 17.76 29.19 -9.75
N ILE A 146 16.66 28.43 -9.91
CA ILE A 146 15.29 28.98 -10.02
C ILE A 146 14.42 28.29 -8.96
N GLN A 147 14.45 28.83 -7.74
CA GLN A 147 13.83 28.23 -6.56
C GLN A 147 12.32 28.49 -6.56
N CYS A 148 11.51 27.49 -6.92
CA CYS A 148 10.08 27.66 -7.13
C CYS A 148 9.29 27.22 -5.88
N TYR A 149 8.67 28.17 -5.16
CA TYR A 149 8.06 27.94 -3.84
C TYR A 149 6.55 27.63 -3.84
N HIS A 150 5.94 27.42 -5.02
CA HIS A 150 4.54 26.99 -5.12
C HIS A 150 4.24 25.71 -4.34
N PHE A 151 3.00 25.61 -3.85
CA PHE A 151 2.54 24.45 -3.06
C PHE A 151 3.49 24.18 -1.87
N PRO A 152 3.56 25.07 -0.86
CA PRO A 152 4.50 24.98 0.26
C PRO A 152 4.31 23.75 1.17
N LYS A 153 3.23 22.99 0.95
CA LYS A 153 2.88 21.79 1.71
C LYS A 153 3.37 20.48 1.08
N MET A 154 3.86 20.47 -0.16
CA MET A 154 4.26 19.24 -0.86
C MET A 154 5.26 18.39 -0.06
N GLU A 155 6.21 19.02 0.62
CA GLU A 155 7.17 18.38 1.51
C GLU A 155 6.46 17.67 2.67
N SER A 156 5.51 18.35 3.33
CA SER A 156 4.73 17.80 4.45
C SER A 156 3.75 16.71 3.99
N GLU A 157 3.22 16.83 2.77
CA GLU A 157 2.33 15.87 2.12
C GLU A 157 3.12 14.60 1.78
N LEU A 158 4.28 14.70 1.12
CA LEU A 158 5.14 13.55 0.81
C LEU A 158 5.71 12.88 2.08
N VAL A 159 6.10 13.64 3.10
CA VAL A 159 6.46 13.10 4.43
C VAL A 159 5.29 12.33 5.06
N SER A 160 4.05 12.75 4.82
CA SER A 160 2.85 12.05 5.31
C SER A 160 2.54 10.78 4.50
N ILE A 161 2.93 10.73 3.22
CA ILE A 161 2.85 9.52 2.38
C ILE A 161 3.89 8.49 2.81
N PHE A 162 5.15 8.89 3.05
CA PHE A 162 6.17 7.98 3.59
C PHE A 162 5.73 7.36 4.92
N LYS A 163 5.24 8.16 5.87
CA LYS A 163 4.67 7.66 7.13
C LYS A 163 3.48 6.71 6.98
N LEU A 164 2.72 6.84 5.89
CA LEU A 164 1.64 5.91 5.57
C LEU A 164 2.21 4.58 5.04
N LEU A 165 3.33 4.60 4.31
CA LEU A 165 4.05 3.40 3.88
C LEU A 165 4.69 2.67 5.07
N ASP A 166 5.36 3.38 5.98
CA ASP A 166 5.91 2.81 7.23
C ASP A 166 4.81 2.07 8.02
N TYR A 167 3.64 2.70 8.19
CA TYR A 167 2.46 2.10 8.84
C TYR A 167 1.88 0.89 8.08
N ILE A 168 2.01 0.86 6.75
CA ILE A 168 1.60 -0.31 5.94
C ILE A 168 2.58 -1.46 6.16
N GLU A 169 3.89 -1.21 6.24
CA GLU A 169 4.89 -2.23 6.55
C GLU A 169 4.64 -2.87 7.92
N ASP A 170 4.47 -2.07 8.98
CA ASP A 170 4.06 -2.54 10.32
C ASP A 170 2.82 -3.46 10.25
N THR A 171 1.79 -3.02 9.51
CA THR A 171 0.52 -3.76 9.39
C THR A 171 0.69 -5.05 8.55
N LEU A 172 1.62 -5.07 7.59
CA LEU A 172 1.92 -6.26 6.80
C LEU A 172 2.76 -7.27 7.58
N LEU A 173 3.74 -6.82 8.37
CA LEU A 173 4.48 -7.67 9.30
C LEU A 173 3.53 -8.42 10.24
N GLU A 174 2.58 -7.72 10.89
CA GLU A 174 1.57 -8.36 11.75
C GLU A 174 0.72 -9.39 10.98
N ARG A 175 0.18 -9.01 9.81
CA ARG A 175 -0.67 -9.89 8.99
C ARG A 175 0.05 -11.13 8.48
N ILE A 176 1.28 -10.96 8.00
CA ILE A 176 2.09 -12.04 7.42
C ILE A 176 2.63 -12.96 8.53
N ASN A 177 2.91 -12.43 9.72
CA ASN A 177 3.22 -13.24 10.90
C ASN A 177 2.02 -14.13 11.31
N ILE A 178 0.82 -13.56 11.38
CA ILE A 178 -0.42 -14.33 11.64
C ILE A 178 -0.63 -15.41 10.56
N TYR A 179 -0.43 -15.06 9.30
CA TYR A 179 -0.54 -15.99 8.17
C TYR A 179 0.50 -17.13 8.22
N PHE A 180 1.78 -16.83 8.48
CA PHE A 180 2.81 -17.85 8.71
C PHE A 180 2.50 -18.72 9.93
N HIS A 181 1.90 -18.18 10.98
CA HIS A 181 1.45 -18.97 12.13
C HIS A 181 0.34 -19.96 11.73
N HIS A 182 -0.65 -19.53 10.92
CA HIS A 182 -1.68 -20.43 10.38
C HIS A 182 -1.10 -21.51 9.45
N LEU A 183 -0.13 -21.18 8.60
CA LEU A 183 0.62 -22.17 7.81
C LEU A 183 1.38 -23.16 8.72
N ALA A 184 2.00 -22.68 9.80
CA ALA A 184 2.82 -23.47 10.70
C ALA A 184 2.02 -24.46 11.55
N LEU A 185 0.82 -24.06 11.99
CA LEU A 185 -0.15 -24.94 12.66
C LEU A 185 -0.64 -26.07 11.75
N ASN A 186 -0.83 -25.79 10.46
CA ASN A 186 -1.41 -26.74 9.51
C ASN A 186 -0.38 -27.61 8.75
N ARG A 187 0.93 -27.33 8.87
CA ARG A 187 2.00 -27.98 8.07
C ARG A 187 1.93 -29.52 8.06
N ASN A 188 1.56 -30.15 9.17
CA ASN A 188 1.51 -31.61 9.30
C ASN A 188 0.42 -32.27 8.43
N TYR A 189 -0.61 -31.52 8.01
CA TYR A 189 -1.61 -32.00 7.06
C TYR A 189 -1.03 -32.15 5.63
N PHE A 190 0.03 -31.40 5.31
CA PHE A 190 0.63 -31.34 3.98
C PHE A 190 1.98 -32.10 3.92
N PHE A 191 2.89 -31.89 4.87
CA PHE A 191 4.20 -32.57 4.89
C PHE A 191 4.12 -34.06 5.25
N ASP A 192 3.03 -34.49 5.89
CA ASP A 192 2.71 -35.90 6.18
C ASP A 192 1.45 -36.37 5.43
N ILE A 193 1.06 -35.69 4.34
CA ILE A 193 -0.20 -35.95 3.63
C ILE A 193 -0.39 -37.40 3.17
N TYR A 194 0.71 -38.10 2.88
CA TYR A 194 0.69 -39.50 2.47
C TYR A 194 0.27 -40.45 3.61
N SER A 195 0.63 -40.17 4.87
CA SER A 195 0.18 -40.93 6.05
C SER A 195 -1.18 -40.47 6.59
N GLN A 196 -1.70 -39.30 6.17
CA GLN A 196 -3.07 -38.89 6.51
C GLN A 196 -4.11 -39.87 5.92
N PRO A 197 -5.15 -40.27 6.69
CA PRO A 197 -6.25 -41.10 6.18
C PRO A 197 -6.88 -40.56 4.90
N ASN A 198 -7.29 -41.45 3.98
CA ASN A 198 -7.87 -41.06 2.68
C ASN A 198 -9.27 -40.42 2.79
N SER A 199 -9.88 -40.47 3.98
CA SER A 199 -11.05 -39.65 4.36
C SER A 199 -10.74 -38.18 4.55
N ASN A 200 -9.50 -37.84 4.92
CA ASN A 200 -9.14 -36.49 5.38
C ASN A 200 -8.84 -35.54 4.21
N VAL A 201 -8.72 -36.04 2.97
CA VAL A 201 -8.42 -35.24 1.76
C VAL A 201 -9.38 -34.05 1.62
N ARG A 202 -10.69 -34.24 1.90
CA ARG A 202 -11.68 -33.16 1.84
C ARG A 202 -11.52 -32.10 2.95
N ILE A 203 -10.96 -32.49 4.10
CA ILE A 203 -10.63 -31.57 5.20
C ILE A 203 -9.39 -30.76 4.83
N ILE A 204 -8.39 -31.41 4.22
CA ILE A 204 -7.14 -30.78 3.76
C ILE A 204 -7.42 -29.79 2.62
N GLU A 205 -8.36 -30.08 1.71
CA GLU A 205 -8.89 -29.10 0.76
C GLU A 205 -9.42 -27.84 1.47
N GLY A 206 -10.34 -27.99 2.44
CA GLY A 206 -10.90 -26.85 3.18
C GLY A 206 -9.87 -26.05 3.99
N ILE A 207 -8.84 -26.72 4.53
CA ILE A 207 -7.70 -26.05 5.19
C ILE A 207 -6.91 -25.21 4.18
N LEU A 208 -6.63 -25.75 2.99
CA LEU A 208 -5.90 -25.05 1.94
C LEU A 208 -6.69 -23.86 1.38
N ASP A 209 -8.01 -24.01 1.20
CA ASP A 209 -8.90 -22.95 0.75
C ASP A 209 -8.95 -21.80 1.79
N ASN A 210 -9.09 -22.11 3.10
CA ASN A 210 -9.02 -21.11 4.17
C ASN A 210 -7.67 -20.37 4.22
N LEU A 211 -6.55 -21.09 4.02
CA LEU A 211 -5.22 -20.47 3.94
C LEU A 211 -5.09 -19.55 2.73
N ARG A 212 -5.73 -19.90 1.60
CA ARG A 212 -5.77 -19.07 0.40
C ARG A 212 -6.62 -17.80 0.59
N GLU A 213 -7.78 -17.91 1.25
CA GLU A 213 -8.59 -16.74 1.63
C GLU A 213 -7.81 -15.80 2.56
N SER A 214 -7.06 -16.34 3.53
CA SER A 214 -6.18 -15.54 4.39
C SER A 214 -5.08 -14.83 3.60
N TYR A 215 -4.50 -15.47 2.59
CA TYR A 215 -3.47 -14.87 1.72
C TYR A 215 -4.05 -13.74 0.86
N SER A 216 -5.17 -13.96 0.16
CA SER A 216 -5.79 -12.92 -0.66
C SER A 216 -6.44 -11.77 0.16
N SER A 217 -6.75 -11.99 1.44
CA SER A 217 -7.09 -10.90 2.38
C SER A 217 -5.91 -9.95 2.67
N ILE A 218 -4.67 -10.40 2.44
CA ILE A 218 -3.47 -9.55 2.48
C ILE A 218 -3.29 -8.86 1.14
N GLU A 219 -3.47 -9.56 0.00
CA GLU A 219 -3.43 -8.96 -1.35
C GLU A 219 -4.41 -7.78 -1.49
N SER A 220 -5.70 -7.96 -1.19
CA SER A 220 -6.68 -6.88 -1.27
C SER A 220 -6.48 -5.76 -0.24
N PHE A 221 -5.73 -6.00 0.84
CA PHE A 221 -5.26 -4.93 1.73
C PHE A 221 -4.12 -4.13 1.10
N ILE A 222 -3.18 -4.79 0.41
CA ILE A 222 -2.08 -4.14 -0.32
C ILE A 222 -2.65 -3.26 -1.44
N GLU A 223 -3.49 -3.83 -2.31
CA GLU A 223 -4.13 -3.12 -3.44
C GLU A 223 -4.82 -1.83 -2.98
N ALA A 224 -5.72 -1.92 -2.00
CA ALA A 224 -6.49 -0.78 -1.48
C ALA A 224 -5.64 0.27 -0.72
N LYS A 225 -4.39 -0.06 -0.36
CA LYS A 225 -3.44 0.89 0.24
C LYS A 225 -2.57 1.56 -0.81
N ILE A 226 -2.13 0.81 -1.81
CA ILE A 226 -1.32 1.31 -2.92
C ILE A 226 -2.14 2.24 -3.80
N GLU A 227 -3.40 1.90 -4.14
CA GLU A 227 -4.31 2.78 -4.90
C GLU A 227 -4.41 4.18 -4.26
N LYS A 228 -4.53 4.25 -2.93
CA LYS A 228 -4.57 5.52 -2.20
C LYS A 228 -3.25 6.29 -2.34
N ILE A 229 -2.11 5.64 -2.13
CA ILE A 229 -0.79 6.29 -2.24
C ILE A 229 -0.56 6.79 -3.67
N GLU A 230 -0.92 6.01 -4.69
CA GLU A 230 -0.85 6.42 -6.09
C GLU A 230 -1.67 7.69 -6.37
N VAL A 231 -2.88 7.82 -5.81
CA VAL A 231 -3.70 9.04 -5.94
C VAL A 231 -2.99 10.26 -5.33
N ASP A 232 -2.40 10.09 -4.15
CA ASP A 232 -1.66 11.15 -3.46
C ASP A 232 -0.37 11.54 -4.26
N ILE A 233 0.38 10.57 -4.81
CA ILE A 233 1.54 10.80 -5.70
C ILE A 233 1.12 11.48 -7.01
N LYS A 234 -0.01 11.10 -7.61
CA LYS A 234 -0.53 11.71 -8.84
C LYS A 234 -0.95 13.17 -8.62
N ALA A 235 -1.42 13.52 -7.43
CA ALA A 235 -1.66 14.92 -7.05
C ALA A 235 -0.36 15.73 -6.95
N LEU A 236 0.66 15.22 -6.24
CA LEU A 236 1.99 15.85 -6.18
C LEU A 236 2.63 15.98 -7.57
N SER A 237 2.45 14.99 -8.44
CA SER A 237 2.99 15.01 -9.81
C SER A 237 2.39 16.13 -10.66
N LYS A 238 1.08 16.43 -10.53
CA LYS A 238 0.46 17.59 -11.18
C LYS A 238 1.00 18.93 -10.66
N ASN A 239 1.27 19.03 -9.35
CA ASN A 239 1.86 20.23 -8.74
C ASN A 239 3.30 20.45 -9.26
N LEU A 240 4.08 19.38 -9.37
CA LEU A 240 5.43 19.38 -9.94
C LEU A 240 5.45 19.71 -11.44
N GLU A 241 4.47 19.26 -12.21
CA GLU A 241 4.35 19.60 -13.64
C GLU A 241 4.13 21.10 -13.85
N PHE A 242 3.26 21.73 -13.03
CA PHE A 242 3.10 23.19 -13.01
C PHE A 242 4.41 23.89 -12.68
N ILE A 243 5.10 23.47 -11.60
CA ILE A 243 6.38 24.07 -11.21
C ILE A 243 7.41 23.94 -12.32
N ASN A 244 7.56 22.77 -12.94
CA ASN A 244 8.53 22.55 -14.01
C ASN A 244 8.27 23.47 -15.21
N LYS A 245 7.01 23.73 -15.57
CA LYS A 245 6.67 24.72 -16.63
C LYS A 245 7.14 26.13 -16.28
N ILE A 246 6.92 26.58 -15.03
CA ILE A 246 7.41 27.88 -14.56
C ILE A 246 8.95 27.91 -14.53
N THR A 247 9.60 26.90 -13.95
CA THR A 247 11.07 26.81 -13.87
C THR A 247 11.73 26.81 -15.26
N MET A 248 11.15 26.13 -16.26
CA MET A 248 11.66 26.17 -17.64
C MET A 248 11.58 27.57 -18.27
N LEU A 249 10.44 28.27 -18.12
CA LEU A 249 10.27 29.63 -18.63
C LEU A 249 11.21 30.63 -17.94
N PHE A 250 11.41 30.51 -16.62
CA PHE A 250 12.34 31.40 -15.91
C PHE A 250 13.82 31.10 -16.23
N GLU A 251 14.24 29.85 -16.43
CA GLU A 251 15.63 29.53 -16.80
C GLU A 251 15.96 29.96 -18.25
N GLU A 252 15.02 29.84 -19.21
CA GLU A 252 15.21 30.31 -20.60
C GLU A 252 15.49 31.83 -20.65
N TYR A 253 14.83 32.62 -19.82
CA TYR A 253 14.89 34.09 -19.83
C TYR A 253 15.75 34.70 -18.70
N LYS A 254 16.35 33.87 -17.85
CA LYS A 254 17.15 34.23 -16.65
C LYS A 254 18.14 35.37 -16.84
N ARG A 255 18.81 35.44 -18.00
CA ARG A 255 19.78 36.50 -18.35
C ARG A 255 19.17 37.91 -18.44
N PHE A 256 17.86 38.01 -18.61
CA PHE A 256 17.11 39.26 -18.74
C PHE A 256 16.29 39.58 -17.49
N ILE A 257 15.79 38.55 -16.80
CA ILE A 257 15.02 38.71 -15.55
C ILE A 257 15.95 39.08 -14.38
N ASN A 258 17.13 38.43 -14.32
CA ASN A 258 18.16 38.60 -13.28
C ASN A 258 17.54 38.65 -11.87
N LEU A 259 17.01 37.50 -11.43
CA LEU A 259 16.44 37.33 -10.09
C LEU A 259 17.46 37.70 -9.00
N ALA A 260 17.02 38.41 -7.95
CA ALA A 260 17.74 38.47 -6.68
C ALA A 260 17.69 37.12 -5.94
N ASP A 261 18.56 36.92 -4.95
CA ASP A 261 18.66 35.65 -4.19
C ASP A 261 17.36 35.27 -3.44
N ASP A 262 16.51 36.27 -3.15
CA ASP A 262 15.19 36.19 -2.52
C ASP A 262 14.01 36.49 -3.47
N GLU A 263 14.28 36.77 -4.76
CA GLU A 263 13.26 37.01 -5.78
C GLU A 263 12.71 35.69 -6.33
N LYS A 264 11.45 35.38 -6.00
CA LYS A 264 10.83 34.07 -6.23
C LYS A 264 9.94 34.07 -7.48
N PRO A 265 10.09 33.10 -8.41
CA PRO A 265 9.24 32.97 -9.59
C PRO A 265 7.81 32.55 -9.22
N ILE A 266 6.81 33.33 -9.63
CA ILE A 266 5.39 33.08 -9.36
C ILE A 266 4.67 32.65 -10.64
N TYR A 267 4.76 33.44 -11.70
CA TYR A 267 4.06 33.09 -12.94
C TYR A 267 4.76 33.62 -14.18
N ALA A 268 4.55 32.96 -15.30
CA ALA A 268 5.05 33.36 -16.62
C ALA A 268 3.99 33.03 -17.67
N ILE A 269 3.70 33.95 -18.58
CA ILE A 269 2.66 33.78 -19.61
C ILE A 269 2.94 34.57 -20.88
N ASP A 270 2.67 33.95 -22.04
CA ASP A 270 2.67 34.63 -23.34
C ASP A 270 1.64 35.77 -23.36
N ALA A 271 2.11 36.97 -23.68
CA ALA A 271 1.30 38.17 -23.74
C ALA A 271 1.76 39.09 -24.89
N LYS A 272 0.94 40.08 -25.21
CA LYS A 272 1.23 41.04 -26.29
C LYS A 272 0.99 42.46 -25.81
N ILE A 273 2.04 43.30 -25.77
CA ILE A 273 1.89 44.73 -25.49
C ILE A 273 1.09 45.35 -26.63
N SER A 274 -0.01 46.01 -26.27
CA SER A 274 -0.92 46.67 -27.21
C SER A 274 -0.93 48.19 -27.06
N ASN A 275 -0.50 48.69 -25.90
CA ASN A 275 -0.26 50.11 -25.62
C ASN A 275 0.79 50.24 -24.49
N SER A 276 1.63 51.27 -24.55
CA SER A 276 2.60 51.65 -23.51
C SER A 276 2.89 53.15 -23.61
N HIS A 277 2.58 53.88 -22.55
CA HIS A 277 2.45 55.35 -22.57
C HIS A 277 3.78 56.11 -22.67
N ASN A 278 4.92 55.46 -22.41
CA ASN A 278 6.24 56.09 -22.34
C ASN A 278 7.13 55.78 -23.56
N SER A 279 6.58 55.13 -24.60
CA SER A 279 7.35 54.74 -25.78
C SER A 279 6.96 55.56 -27.02
N ASN A 280 7.94 55.90 -27.85
CA ASN A 280 7.76 56.72 -29.06
C ASN A 280 7.08 55.95 -30.21
N GLY A 281 5.89 55.38 -29.97
CA GLY A 281 5.06 54.64 -30.95
C GLY A 281 5.60 53.27 -31.39
N ILE A 282 6.90 53.03 -31.28
CA ILE A 282 7.59 51.86 -31.86
C ILE A 282 7.19 50.53 -31.22
N LEU A 283 6.94 50.49 -29.90
CA LEU A 283 6.64 49.25 -29.15
C LEU A 283 5.18 48.76 -29.30
N GLN A 284 4.40 49.32 -30.22
CA GLN A 284 3.02 48.91 -30.41
C GLN A 284 2.93 47.54 -31.07
N ARG A 285 2.26 46.59 -30.39
CA ARG A 285 1.90 45.23 -30.86
C ARG A 285 3.01 44.17 -30.73
N GLU A 286 4.01 44.40 -29.88
CA GLU A 286 5.08 43.44 -29.57
C GLU A 286 4.55 42.19 -28.83
N LYS A 287 5.01 40.99 -29.24
CA LYS A 287 4.76 39.71 -28.56
C LYS A 287 5.88 39.42 -27.57
N GLY A 288 5.58 38.79 -26.44
CA GLY A 288 6.59 38.45 -25.45
C GLY A 288 6.01 37.66 -24.29
N VAL A 289 6.80 37.51 -23.23
CA VAL A 289 6.36 36.84 -22.00
C VAL A 289 6.29 37.85 -20.87
N LEU A 290 5.15 37.86 -20.16
CA LEU A 290 4.98 38.53 -18.87
C LEU A 290 5.44 37.58 -17.77
N PHE A 291 6.45 37.99 -17.01
CA PHE A 291 6.95 37.33 -15.82
C PHE A 291 6.46 38.07 -14.57
N ILE A 292 6.14 37.29 -13.54
CA ILE A 292 5.64 37.72 -12.25
C ILE A 292 6.50 37.05 -11.18
N THR A 293 7.20 37.83 -10.37
CA THR A 293 7.89 37.38 -9.16
C THR A 293 7.21 37.97 -7.93
N ASN A 294 7.68 37.66 -6.71
CA ASN A 294 7.23 38.35 -5.49
C ASN A 294 7.59 39.85 -5.51
N TYR A 295 8.71 40.22 -6.14
CA TYR A 295 9.18 41.62 -6.18
C TYR A 295 8.74 42.39 -7.43
N ASP A 296 8.78 41.78 -8.61
CA ASP A 296 8.70 42.50 -9.89
C ASP A 296 7.72 41.90 -10.92
N LEU A 297 7.12 42.79 -11.70
CA LEU A 297 6.53 42.47 -13.00
C LEU A 297 7.54 42.80 -14.10
N SER A 298 7.87 41.83 -14.95
CA SER A 298 8.75 42.03 -16.10
C SER A 298 8.07 41.61 -17.39
N PHE A 299 8.25 42.36 -18.49
CA PHE A 299 7.84 41.92 -19.83
C PHE A 299 9.04 41.89 -20.77
N ILE A 300 9.29 40.72 -21.38
CA ILE A 300 10.37 40.52 -22.34
C ILE A 300 9.79 40.26 -23.72
N HIS A 301 10.03 41.17 -24.66
CA HIS A 301 9.63 41.06 -26.06
C HIS A 301 10.49 40.03 -26.80
N GLU A 302 9.86 39.10 -27.51
CA GLU A 302 10.51 38.21 -28.47
C GLU A 302 10.30 38.65 -29.93
N PHE A 303 11.39 38.72 -30.71
CA PHE A 303 11.36 39.09 -32.12
C PHE A 303 12.38 38.31 -32.97
N GLY A 304 12.09 38.21 -34.27
CA GLY A 304 12.93 37.49 -35.25
C GLY A 304 12.49 36.04 -35.46
N VAL A 305 12.39 35.63 -36.73
CA VAL A 305 11.82 34.33 -37.13
C VAL A 305 12.82 33.17 -37.06
N ILE A 306 14.08 33.43 -37.42
CA ILE A 306 15.14 32.39 -37.54
C ILE A 306 16.03 32.34 -36.28
N LYS A 307 16.22 33.49 -35.63
CA LYS A 307 16.89 33.62 -34.33
C LYS A 307 16.03 34.54 -33.48
N LYS A 308 15.34 33.97 -32.48
CA LYS A 308 14.66 34.74 -31.44
C LYS A 308 15.69 35.67 -30.79
N LYS A 309 15.40 36.97 -30.80
CA LYS A 309 16.04 37.99 -29.98
C LYS A 309 15.05 38.36 -28.88
N GLN A 310 15.58 38.61 -27.69
CA GLN A 310 14.82 38.96 -26.50
C GLN A 310 15.24 40.36 -26.05
N ASN A 311 14.27 41.19 -25.66
CA ASN A 311 14.50 42.54 -25.15
C ASN A 311 13.59 42.82 -23.95
N LEU A 312 14.15 43.29 -22.84
CA LEU A 312 13.37 43.69 -21.67
C LEU A 312 12.68 45.03 -21.96
N ILE A 313 11.35 45.06 -21.92
CA ILE A 313 10.56 46.27 -22.18
C ILE A 313 10.28 47.04 -20.88
N PHE A 314 10.00 46.31 -19.80
CA PHE A 314 9.99 46.85 -18.44
C PHE A 314 10.32 45.74 -17.42
N LYS A 315 10.92 46.14 -16.29
CA LYS A 315 10.91 45.46 -14.99
C LYS A 315 10.46 46.52 -13.97
N ALA A 316 9.46 46.21 -13.15
CA ALA A 316 8.70 47.19 -12.36
C ALA A 316 8.13 46.54 -11.08
N PRO A 317 8.38 47.10 -9.88
CA PRO A 317 7.94 46.49 -8.62
C PRO A 317 6.43 46.21 -8.54
N VAL A 318 6.08 45.08 -7.93
CA VAL A 318 4.69 44.66 -7.67
C VAL A 318 4.02 45.58 -6.63
N GLU A 319 4.81 46.20 -5.75
CA GLU A 319 4.36 47.23 -4.81
C GLU A 319 3.90 48.51 -5.53
N ASP A 320 4.61 48.94 -6.58
CA ASP A 320 4.34 50.17 -7.36
C ASP A 320 3.01 50.15 -8.14
N ILE A 321 2.34 48.99 -8.24
CA ILE A 321 1.08 48.86 -8.99
C ILE A 321 -0.04 49.63 -8.26
N ILE A 322 -0.36 50.81 -8.78
CA ILE A 322 -1.49 51.64 -8.34
C ILE A 322 -2.81 50.97 -8.71
N ARG A 323 -2.89 50.36 -9.91
CA ARG A 323 -4.13 49.77 -10.41
C ARG A 323 -3.88 48.61 -11.37
N ILE A 324 -4.67 47.55 -11.17
CA ILE A 324 -4.77 46.41 -12.08
C ILE A 324 -6.26 46.12 -12.36
N LYS A 325 -6.60 45.83 -13.62
CA LYS A 325 -7.98 45.50 -14.04
C LYS A 325 -8.03 44.86 -15.42
N GLU A 326 -9.10 44.14 -15.71
CA GLU A 326 -9.51 43.84 -17.08
C GLU A 326 -10.14 45.09 -17.73
N ILE A 327 -9.89 45.32 -19.03
CA ILE A 327 -10.55 46.35 -19.84
C ILE A 327 -10.98 45.80 -21.21
N GLY A 328 -12.03 46.40 -21.80
CA GLY A 328 -12.54 46.07 -23.13
C GLY A 328 -13.62 44.98 -23.12
N LYS A 329 -14.69 45.17 -23.91
CA LYS A 329 -15.85 44.25 -23.94
C LYS A 329 -15.67 43.04 -24.86
N LEU A 330 -15.09 43.24 -26.05
CA LEU A 330 -14.90 42.21 -27.06
C LEU A 330 -13.44 41.72 -27.09
N PHE A 331 -12.50 42.66 -27.09
CA PHE A 331 -11.08 42.40 -26.96
C PHE A 331 -10.67 42.74 -25.53
N LYS A 332 -10.86 41.77 -24.63
CA LYS A 332 -10.41 41.86 -23.24
C LYS A 332 -8.89 42.04 -23.20
N LYS A 333 -8.41 42.96 -22.38
CA LYS A 333 -6.99 43.20 -22.09
C LYS A 333 -6.76 43.28 -20.60
N LEU A 334 -5.55 42.92 -20.17
CA LEU A 334 -5.02 43.26 -18.87
C LEU A 334 -4.46 44.69 -18.91
N TYR A 335 -4.91 45.55 -18.02
CA TYR A 335 -4.39 46.90 -17.82
C TYR A 335 -3.68 46.98 -16.47
N ILE A 336 -2.44 47.48 -16.49
CA ILE A 336 -1.57 47.65 -15.31
C ILE A 336 -1.07 49.10 -15.30
N GLU A 337 -1.15 49.76 -14.15
CA GLU A 337 -0.82 51.17 -13.94
C GLU A 337 0.07 51.32 -12.71
N PHE A 338 1.24 51.91 -12.92
CA PHE A 338 2.28 52.22 -11.93
C PHE A 338 2.42 53.74 -11.80
N ALA A 339 3.12 54.21 -10.77
CA ALA A 339 3.35 55.65 -10.55
C ALA A 339 4.04 56.39 -11.72
N TYR A 340 4.79 55.66 -12.56
CA TYR A 340 5.55 56.19 -13.70
C TYR A 340 4.98 55.82 -15.08
N GLY A 341 3.83 55.15 -15.16
CA GLY A 341 3.19 54.83 -16.45
C GLY A 341 2.27 53.61 -16.43
N ASN A 342 1.61 53.34 -17.56
CA ASN A 342 0.70 52.20 -17.70
C ASN A 342 0.94 51.39 -18.99
N TYR A 343 0.47 50.14 -18.95
CA TYR A 343 0.64 49.14 -19.99
C TYR A 343 -0.68 48.39 -20.25
N GLU A 344 -0.99 48.14 -21.52
CA GLU A 344 -2.14 47.32 -21.93
C GLU A 344 -1.66 46.04 -22.60
N LEU A 345 -1.78 44.91 -21.90
CA LEU A 345 -1.38 43.58 -22.36
C LEU A 345 -2.60 42.82 -22.90
N THR A 346 -2.47 42.25 -24.09
CA THR A 346 -3.45 41.30 -24.65
C THR A 346 -2.99 39.88 -24.32
N LEU A 347 -3.88 39.08 -23.73
CA LEU A 347 -3.68 37.68 -23.34
C LEU A 347 -4.91 36.85 -23.77
N PRO A 348 -4.88 35.51 -23.69
CA PRO A 348 -6.09 34.70 -23.77
C PRO A 348 -7.14 35.18 -22.75
N SER A 349 -8.40 35.27 -23.15
CA SER A 349 -9.47 35.89 -22.35
C SER A 349 -9.75 35.16 -21.03
N ASN A 350 -9.55 33.85 -20.99
CA ASN A 350 -9.64 33.02 -19.79
C ASN A 350 -8.41 33.17 -18.87
N ALA A 351 -7.29 33.70 -19.35
CA ALA A 351 -6.08 33.87 -18.57
C ALA A 351 -6.02 35.22 -17.82
N ILE A 352 -6.72 36.26 -18.28
CA ILE A 352 -6.61 37.62 -17.71
C ILE A 352 -6.95 37.64 -16.22
N SER A 353 -8.10 37.11 -15.81
CA SER A 353 -8.51 37.07 -14.40
C SER A 353 -7.47 36.36 -13.51
N ARG A 354 -6.96 35.22 -13.99
CA ARG A 354 -5.96 34.41 -13.28
C ARG A 354 -4.58 35.08 -13.21
N VAL A 355 -4.22 35.90 -14.20
CA VAL A 355 -3.01 36.73 -14.15
C VAL A 355 -3.18 37.87 -13.14
N ILE A 356 -4.38 38.46 -13.02
CA ILE A 356 -4.69 39.41 -11.93
C ILE A 356 -4.56 38.71 -10.57
N GLU A 357 -5.09 37.49 -10.42
CA GLU A 357 -4.93 36.69 -9.19
C GLU A 357 -3.46 36.43 -8.84
N TYR A 358 -2.61 36.04 -9.80
CA TYR A 358 -1.16 35.85 -9.54
C TYR A 358 -0.44 37.15 -9.19
N ILE A 359 -0.80 38.30 -9.79
CA ILE A 359 -0.22 39.60 -9.45
C ILE A 359 -0.67 40.08 -8.06
N LEU A 360 -1.90 39.75 -7.64
CA LEU A 360 -2.37 40.01 -6.27
C LEU A 360 -1.74 39.05 -5.25
N LEU A 361 -1.52 37.78 -5.62
CA LEU A 361 -0.81 36.80 -4.81
C LEU A 361 0.65 37.22 -4.59
N ALA A 362 1.30 37.78 -5.62
CA ALA A 362 2.70 38.20 -5.58
C ALA A 362 3.04 39.12 -4.39
N ARG A 363 2.16 40.10 -4.11
CA ARG A 363 2.27 41.05 -2.99
C ARG A 363 2.43 40.39 -1.62
N ASN A 364 1.81 39.22 -1.45
CA ASN A 364 1.77 38.50 -0.19
C ASN A 364 2.38 37.09 -0.34
N PHE A 365 3.23 36.88 -1.35
CA PHE A 365 3.71 35.53 -1.69
C PHE A 365 4.56 34.94 -0.57
N ASP A 366 5.37 35.75 0.09
CA ASP A 366 6.21 35.33 1.21
C ASP A 366 5.41 35.04 2.50
N GLU A 367 4.26 35.70 2.69
CA GLU A 367 3.32 35.41 3.78
C GLU A 367 2.51 34.13 3.52
N THR A 368 2.20 33.84 2.27
CA THR A 368 1.30 32.73 1.86
C THR A 368 2.03 31.45 1.50
N SER A 369 3.27 31.55 0.99
CA SER A 369 4.11 30.44 0.54
C SER A 369 5.26 30.14 1.50
N ILE A 370 4.97 30.16 2.81
CA ILE A 370 5.93 29.86 3.88
C ILE A 370 6.48 28.44 3.70
N TYR A 371 7.78 28.35 3.39
CA TYR A 371 8.48 27.09 3.15
C TYR A 371 8.66 26.27 4.42
N ASP A 372 8.13 25.03 4.47
CA ASP A 372 8.28 24.15 5.63
C ASP A 372 9.66 23.46 5.65
N HIS A 373 10.66 24.21 6.11
CA HIS A 373 12.02 23.72 6.34
C HIS A 373 12.06 22.47 7.25
N LYS A 374 11.10 22.32 8.17
CA LYS A 374 11.04 21.18 9.12
C LYS A 374 10.45 19.93 8.48
N SER A 375 9.66 20.04 7.42
CA SER A 375 9.27 18.89 6.59
C SER A 375 10.32 18.60 5.52
N TRP A 376 11.02 19.62 5.02
CA TRP A 376 12.15 19.48 4.11
C TRP A 376 13.34 18.70 4.73
N GLU A 377 13.77 19.06 5.94
CA GLU A 377 14.79 18.32 6.70
C GLU A 377 14.40 16.84 6.85
N LYS A 378 13.16 16.59 7.29
CA LYS A 378 12.62 15.24 7.46
C LYS A 378 12.60 14.47 6.13
N LEU A 379 12.11 15.10 5.05
CA LEU A 379 12.07 14.50 3.73
C LEU A 379 13.46 14.09 3.24
N ASN A 380 14.50 14.89 3.51
CA ASN A 380 15.87 14.49 3.21
C ASN A 380 16.32 13.29 4.05
N THR A 381 16.08 13.29 5.36
CA THR A 381 16.46 12.18 6.27
C THR A 381 15.68 10.88 6.06
N ILE A 382 14.48 10.92 5.49
CA ILE A 382 13.68 9.71 5.25
C ILE A 382 14.34 8.85 4.17
N ASN A 383 14.76 7.67 4.58
CA ASN A 383 14.96 6.50 3.75
C ASN A 383 13.90 5.47 4.17
N CYS A 384 13.14 4.93 3.21
CA CYS A 384 12.08 3.97 3.46
C CYS A 384 12.30 2.81 2.47
N ASP A 385 12.65 1.65 2.99
CA ASP A 385 12.85 0.44 2.20
C ASP A 385 12.35 -0.78 2.97
N LEU A 386 11.70 -1.71 2.27
CA LEU A 386 11.04 -2.88 2.87
C LEU A 386 12.03 -4.01 3.18
N SER A 387 13.26 -3.69 3.61
CA SER A 387 14.26 -4.72 3.91
C SER A 387 13.84 -5.59 5.07
N ASP A 388 13.23 -5.02 6.12
CA ASP A 388 12.81 -5.78 7.30
C ASP A 388 11.63 -6.71 6.99
N LEU A 389 10.57 -6.21 6.31
CA LEU A 389 9.48 -7.06 5.83
C LEU A 389 9.96 -8.13 4.84
N LYS A 390 10.90 -7.81 3.95
CA LYS A 390 11.48 -8.78 3.02
C LYS A 390 12.27 -9.87 3.75
N ASN A 391 13.14 -9.48 4.68
CA ASN A 391 13.94 -10.42 5.46
C ASN A 391 13.01 -11.35 6.27
N PHE A 392 11.97 -10.80 6.91
CA PHE A 392 10.96 -11.58 7.62
C PHE A 392 10.23 -12.60 6.72
N ILE A 393 9.87 -12.21 5.49
CA ILE A 393 9.26 -13.13 4.50
C ILE A 393 10.26 -14.24 4.09
N GLU A 394 11.52 -13.90 3.82
CA GLU A 394 12.54 -14.88 3.42
C GLU A 394 12.91 -15.84 4.56
N GLU A 395 13.02 -15.35 5.80
CA GLU A 395 13.23 -16.19 7.00
C GLU A 395 12.04 -17.13 7.25
N GLY A 396 10.81 -16.60 7.17
CA GLY A 396 9.59 -17.40 7.31
C GLY A 396 9.52 -18.52 6.28
N ILE A 397 9.73 -18.20 5.00
CA ILE A 397 9.77 -19.19 3.91
C ILE A 397 10.90 -20.21 4.14
N THR A 398 12.10 -19.76 4.48
CA THR A 398 13.26 -20.64 4.70
C THR A 398 12.98 -21.63 5.84
N SER A 399 12.37 -21.16 6.94
CA SER A 399 11.95 -22.00 8.07
C SER A 399 11.04 -23.15 7.63
N PHE A 400 10.03 -22.90 6.79
CA PHE A 400 9.16 -23.98 6.25
C PHE A 400 9.92 -25.01 5.42
N PHE A 401 10.84 -24.58 4.55
CA PHE A 401 11.61 -25.51 3.72
C PHE A 401 12.64 -26.30 4.54
N SER A 402 13.29 -25.68 5.54
CA SER A 402 14.16 -26.37 6.50
C SER A 402 13.41 -27.43 7.32
N LEU A 403 12.20 -27.11 7.81
CA LEU A 403 11.34 -28.07 8.53
C LEU A 403 11.00 -29.28 7.64
N ARG A 404 10.61 -29.07 6.38
CA ARG A 404 10.31 -30.16 5.44
C ARG A 404 11.54 -31.04 5.17
N CYS A 405 12.72 -30.45 5.04
CA CYS A 405 13.97 -31.21 4.88
C CYS A 405 14.28 -32.08 6.12
N ASN A 406 14.10 -31.53 7.33
CA ASN A 406 14.34 -32.28 8.57
C ASN A 406 13.38 -33.47 8.72
N MET A 407 12.08 -33.28 8.46
CA MET A 407 11.08 -34.37 8.53
C MET A 407 11.38 -35.50 7.53
N ASN A 408 11.90 -35.19 6.34
CA ASN A 408 12.33 -36.21 5.39
C ASN A 408 13.59 -36.96 5.86
N ASN A 409 14.55 -36.26 6.45
CA ASN A 409 15.76 -36.87 7.01
C ASN A 409 15.45 -37.81 8.19
N GLU A 410 14.49 -37.48 9.05
CA GLU A 410 14.04 -38.34 10.15
C GLU A 410 13.40 -39.64 9.65
N LYS A 411 12.52 -39.55 8.64
CA LYS A 411 11.90 -40.72 7.98
C LYS A 411 12.96 -41.67 7.39
N HIS A 412 14.03 -41.15 6.80
CA HIS A 412 15.14 -41.98 6.30
C HIS A 412 15.99 -42.60 7.42
N ARG A 413 16.21 -41.91 8.54
CA ARG A 413 16.99 -42.46 9.68
C ARG A 413 16.28 -43.63 10.38
N GLY A 414 14.94 -43.60 10.46
CA GLY A 414 14.16 -44.71 11.02
C GLY A 414 14.41 -46.05 10.29
N PHE A 415 14.26 -46.04 8.96
CA PHE A 415 14.46 -47.22 8.10
C PHE A 415 15.84 -47.88 8.26
N ILE A 416 16.90 -47.09 8.41
CA ILE A 416 18.28 -47.61 8.53
C ILE A 416 18.49 -48.32 9.87
N HIS A 417 17.93 -47.80 10.96
CA HIS A 417 18.08 -48.41 12.29
C HIS A 417 17.25 -49.69 12.47
N GLU A 418 16.11 -49.82 11.79
CA GLU A 418 15.24 -50.99 11.89
C GLU A 418 15.87 -52.21 11.21
N HIS A 419 16.33 -52.07 9.95
CA HIS A 419 17.09 -53.12 9.26
C HIS A 419 18.43 -53.49 9.92
N SER A 420 18.95 -52.67 10.84
CA SER A 420 20.18 -52.95 11.57
C SER A 420 20.01 -53.87 12.78
N ARG A 421 18.79 -54.30 13.14
CA ARG A 421 18.51 -55.13 14.33
C ARG A 421 18.25 -56.61 14.06
N ASP A 422 17.80 -56.99 12.87
CA ASP A 422 17.39 -58.38 12.56
C ASP A 422 18.56 -59.32 12.18
N HIS A 423 19.79 -59.03 12.60
CA HIS A 423 20.99 -59.84 12.28
C HIS A 423 21.82 -60.27 13.52
N SER A 424 21.26 -60.19 14.73
CA SER A 424 21.96 -60.57 15.97
C SER A 424 21.37 -61.78 16.73
N TYR A 425 20.97 -62.85 16.03
CA TYR A 425 20.63 -64.13 16.67
C TYR A 425 21.15 -65.38 15.93
N CYS A 426 22.34 -65.82 16.32
CA CYS A 426 22.74 -67.23 16.39
C CYS A 426 23.64 -67.37 17.64
N GLY A 427 23.68 -68.53 18.32
CA GLY A 427 24.28 -68.62 19.66
C GLY A 427 24.72 -70.02 20.08
N GLN A 428 24.75 -70.27 21.41
CA GLN A 428 25.39 -71.41 22.11
C GLN A 428 26.92 -71.27 22.20
N SER A 429 27.65 -71.73 23.23
CA SER A 429 27.29 -72.46 24.46
C SER A 429 28.29 -72.15 25.64
N PRO A 430 28.20 -72.75 26.85
CA PRO A 430 28.65 -72.10 28.10
C PRO A 430 29.99 -72.56 28.72
N ASN A 431 30.40 -71.81 29.76
CA ASN A 431 31.26 -72.15 30.90
C ASN A 431 32.65 -72.78 30.69
N HIS A 432 33.70 -72.03 31.06
CA HIS A 432 34.57 -72.43 32.18
C HIS A 432 35.35 -71.24 32.78
N ASP A 433 35.63 -71.29 34.08
CA ASP A 433 36.56 -70.39 34.76
C ASP A 433 38.00 -70.53 34.26
N TYR A 434 38.78 -69.44 34.29
CA TYR A 434 39.83 -69.23 35.32
C TYR A 434 40.55 -67.87 35.19
N ARG A 435 40.88 -67.28 36.35
CA ARG A 435 41.96 -66.29 36.63
C ARG A 435 42.35 -65.22 35.60
N ARG A 436 42.02 -63.97 35.97
CA ARG A 436 42.93 -62.79 35.90
C ARG A 436 44.38 -63.16 36.29
N PRO A 437 45.42 -62.54 35.69
CA PRO A 437 45.70 -61.14 36.03
C PRO A 437 46.24 -60.20 34.93
N SER A 438 46.07 -58.90 35.22
CA SER A 438 46.94 -57.76 34.89
C SER A 438 47.44 -57.50 33.46
N SER A 439 47.03 -56.31 33.00
CA SER A 439 47.86 -55.24 32.39
C SER A 439 47.75 -54.98 30.88
N THR A 440 47.61 -53.67 30.59
CA THR A 440 47.91 -52.93 29.35
C THR A 440 47.18 -53.32 28.05
N ARG A 441 46.42 -52.36 27.50
CA ARG A 441 45.73 -52.47 26.19
C ARG A 441 46.67 -52.12 25.02
N PRO A 442 46.39 -52.62 23.80
CA PRO A 442 47.06 -52.22 22.57
C PRO A 442 46.31 -51.09 21.83
N SER A 443 46.98 -50.52 20.82
CA SER A 443 46.35 -50.27 19.51
C SER A 443 47.42 -50.34 18.42
N LEU A 444 47.02 -50.83 17.24
CA LEU A 444 47.84 -50.96 16.04
C LEU A 444 47.03 -50.39 14.86
N GLN A 445 47.63 -50.32 13.68
CA GLN A 445 47.00 -49.98 12.39
C GLN A 445 46.61 -48.51 12.21
N SER A 446 47.57 -47.73 11.75
CA SER A 446 47.37 -46.48 11.01
C SER A 446 47.87 -46.65 9.58
N SER A 447 46.98 -46.61 8.59
CA SER A 447 47.27 -46.45 7.15
C SER A 447 45.96 -46.39 6.36
N PRO A 448 45.94 -45.79 5.15
CA PRO A 448 46.88 -44.83 4.57
C PRO A 448 46.24 -43.46 4.31
N ASP A 449 47.04 -42.43 4.05
CA ASP A 449 46.86 -41.63 2.83
C ASP A 449 48.07 -40.72 2.54
N ARG A 450 48.64 -40.83 1.33
CA ARG A 450 49.54 -39.81 0.77
C ARG A 450 49.77 -40.01 -0.73
N SER A 451 49.50 -38.94 -1.49
CA SER A 451 50.17 -38.50 -2.73
C SER A 451 50.62 -39.54 -3.77
N ASP A 452 50.03 -39.47 -4.97
CA ASP A 452 50.69 -39.27 -6.28
C ASP A 452 49.57 -39.15 -7.35
N GLU A 453 49.70 -38.50 -8.53
CA GLU A 453 50.77 -37.67 -9.10
C GLU A 453 50.19 -36.59 -10.06
N PHE A 454 51.02 -35.67 -10.57
CA PHE A 454 50.67 -34.75 -11.67
C PHE A 454 50.80 -35.43 -13.05
N TYR A 455 50.04 -34.99 -14.08
CA TYR A 455 50.52 -34.67 -15.46
C TYR A 455 49.29 -34.31 -16.35
N PHE A 456 49.01 -33.06 -16.79
CA PHE A 456 49.63 -32.16 -17.79
C PHE A 456 49.11 -32.30 -19.25
N LYS A 457 49.08 -31.17 -19.97
CA LYS A 457 48.71 -30.88 -21.38
C LYS A 457 47.20 -30.73 -21.68
N SER A 458 46.65 -29.71 -22.36
CA SER A 458 47.09 -28.51 -23.14
C SER A 458 46.80 -28.56 -24.66
N TYR A 459 45.76 -27.85 -25.10
CA TYR A 459 45.60 -27.13 -26.38
C TYR A 459 44.53 -26.03 -26.14
N ALA A 460 44.58 -24.77 -26.56
CA ALA A 460 45.44 -24.01 -27.50
C ALA A 460 45.16 -24.21 -29.00
N GLN A 461 44.06 -23.59 -29.48
CA GLN A 461 43.83 -22.95 -30.79
C GLN A 461 42.39 -22.37 -30.75
N SER A 462 42.11 -21.07 -30.80
CA SER A 462 42.33 -20.05 -31.84
C SER A 462 41.38 -20.16 -33.04
N ASN A 463 40.49 -19.17 -33.18
CA ASN A 463 40.27 -18.45 -34.44
C ASN A 463 39.47 -17.17 -34.19
N GLY A 464 39.70 -16.14 -35.01
CA GLY A 464 38.96 -14.88 -34.92
C GLY A 464 39.26 -13.94 -36.09
N THR A 465 38.27 -13.12 -36.45
CA THR A 465 38.35 -12.05 -37.45
C THR A 465 37.47 -10.88 -36.94
N ASN A 466 37.91 -9.64 -36.69
CA ASN A 466 39.04 -8.77 -37.12
C ASN A 466 38.77 -7.91 -38.38
N ARG A 467 38.30 -6.66 -38.14
CA ARG A 467 38.72 -5.37 -38.74
C ARG A 467 38.01 -4.24 -37.94
N ASN A 468 38.68 -3.16 -37.45
CA ASN A 468 39.33 -2.02 -38.14
C ASN A 468 38.31 -1.17 -38.94
N ARG A 469 38.31 0.18 -38.98
CA ARG A 469 39.21 1.31 -38.57
C ARG A 469 38.39 2.64 -38.69
N ASN A 470 38.76 3.87 -38.27
CA ASN A 470 39.67 4.50 -37.27
C ASN A 470 39.43 6.04 -37.29
N ILE A 471 39.92 6.81 -36.29
CA ILE A 471 40.29 8.28 -36.39
C ILE A 471 39.08 9.25 -36.58
N ASP A 472 39.07 10.55 -36.21
CA ASP A 472 39.99 11.51 -35.54
C ASP A 472 39.55 11.79 -34.05
N GLN A 473 40.19 12.56 -33.14
CA GLN A 473 41.41 13.43 -33.08
C GLN A 473 41.30 14.96 -33.35
N ASP A 474 40.92 15.76 -32.33
CA ASP A 474 41.39 17.15 -32.03
C ASP A 474 40.95 17.48 -30.56
N GLU A 475 41.78 17.94 -29.60
CA GLU A 475 42.68 19.12 -29.48
C GLU A 475 41.99 20.41 -28.98
N SER A 476 42.10 20.68 -27.66
CA SER A 476 42.38 22.03 -27.12
C SER A 476 42.73 21.96 -25.62
N ASN A 477 43.70 22.77 -25.20
CA ASN A 477 44.26 22.80 -23.83
C ASN A 477 44.37 24.27 -23.32
N PHE A 478 44.94 24.47 -22.13
CA PHE A 478 45.00 25.71 -21.33
C PHE A 478 43.65 26.05 -20.64
N TYR A 479 43.58 26.44 -19.35
CA TYR A 479 44.58 26.83 -18.33
C TYR A 479 43.93 26.61 -16.93
N ARG A 480 44.57 26.56 -15.74
CA ARG A 480 45.95 26.76 -15.26
C ARG A 480 46.11 26.09 -13.86
N GLN A 481 47.34 25.88 -13.36
CA GLN A 481 47.65 25.48 -11.98
C GLN A 481 48.18 26.63 -11.11
N LYS A 482 48.04 26.50 -9.78
CA LYS A 482 48.88 26.96 -8.63
C LYS A 482 47.99 27.28 -7.41
N ASP A 483 48.38 27.04 -6.15
CA ASP A 483 49.54 26.31 -5.58
C ASP A 483 49.22 25.80 -4.16
N ARG A 484 49.89 24.71 -3.76
CA ARG A 484 50.28 24.22 -2.40
C ARG A 484 49.57 24.73 -1.12
N ASN A 485 49.30 23.78 -0.20
CA ASN A 485 50.19 23.56 0.95
C ASN A 485 49.98 22.20 1.64
N ASP A 486 51.08 21.59 2.08
CA ASP A 486 51.14 20.34 2.84
C ASP A 486 51.05 20.58 4.36
N TYR A 487 50.64 19.56 5.13
CA TYR A 487 51.20 19.28 6.45
C TYR A 487 51.04 17.80 6.82
N GLN A 488 52.14 17.17 7.24
CA GLN A 488 52.17 15.82 7.83
C GLN A 488 52.69 15.89 9.26
N HIS A 489 52.10 15.11 10.16
CA HIS A 489 52.76 14.44 11.29
C HIS A 489 51.99 13.11 11.51
N GLN A 490 52.65 11.95 11.51
CA GLN A 490 53.38 11.36 12.65
C GLN A 490 52.48 11.26 13.90
N SER A 491 51.94 10.10 14.31
CA SER A 491 52.49 8.75 14.54
C SER A 491 53.17 8.59 15.90
N GLU A 492 52.49 7.90 16.83
CA GLU A 492 53.12 7.34 18.03
C GLU A 492 52.40 6.03 18.44
N ASN A 493 53.07 5.20 19.23
CA ASN A 493 52.72 3.80 19.54
C ASN A 493 52.75 3.53 21.06
N LEU A 494 52.45 2.28 21.46
CA LEU A 494 52.58 1.69 22.82
C LEU A 494 51.41 2.04 23.75
N TYR A 495 50.69 1.07 24.31
CA TYR A 495 51.21 0.02 25.20
C TYR A 495 50.60 -1.38 24.96
N SER A 496 51.07 -2.39 25.70
CA SER A 496 50.66 -3.80 25.52
C SER A 496 50.72 -4.62 26.82
N ALA A 497 49.96 -5.73 26.84
CA ALA A 497 50.06 -6.88 27.77
C ALA A 497 49.61 -6.66 29.25
N PRO A 498 49.37 -7.73 30.05
CA PRO A 498 49.08 -9.14 29.70
C PRO A 498 47.88 -9.79 30.43
N LEU A 499 47.40 -10.90 29.84
CA LEU A 499 46.92 -12.14 30.47
C LEU A 499 46.47 -12.17 31.95
N ARG A 500 45.23 -12.64 32.18
CA ARG A 500 45.01 -13.75 33.14
C ARG A 500 43.78 -14.60 32.83
N SER A 501 43.93 -15.91 32.91
CA SER A 501 42.88 -16.91 32.81
C SER A 501 42.38 -17.36 34.18
N GLN A 502 41.11 -17.75 34.30
CA GLN A 502 40.68 -18.82 35.20
C GLN A 502 39.28 -19.34 34.84
N ASN A 503 39.08 -20.66 34.97
CA ASN A 503 37.80 -21.34 34.78
C ASN A 503 37.02 -21.35 36.11
N THR A 504 35.68 -21.25 36.04
CA THR A 504 34.76 -22.16 36.75
C THR A 504 33.31 -21.96 36.26
N TYR A 505 32.69 -23.02 35.74
CA TYR A 505 31.24 -23.23 35.86
C TYR A 505 30.94 -23.82 37.25
N PRO A 506 29.69 -23.76 37.75
CA PRO A 506 28.76 -24.87 37.48
C PRO A 506 27.32 -24.45 37.14
N MET A 507 26.62 -25.29 36.37
CA MET A 507 25.15 -25.35 36.35
C MET A 507 24.62 -26.11 37.59
N PRO A 508 23.35 -25.90 37.96
CA PRO A 508 22.46 -26.94 38.48
C PRO A 508 21.56 -27.52 37.37
N SER A 509 21.25 -28.82 37.44
CA SER A 509 20.30 -29.52 36.56
C SER A 509 18.98 -29.85 37.33
N PRO A 510 17.93 -30.40 36.67
CA PRO A 510 16.56 -30.30 37.19
C PRO A 510 16.04 -31.52 37.96
N TYR A 511 15.05 -31.27 38.81
CA TYR A 511 13.89 -32.13 39.15
C TYR A 511 12.68 -31.16 39.30
N GLU A 512 11.45 -31.38 38.81
CA GLU A 512 10.47 -32.49 38.83
C GLU A 512 9.40 -32.38 39.93
N TYR A 513 8.15 -32.66 39.54
CA TYR A 513 6.93 -32.96 40.31
C TYR A 513 6.00 -31.88 40.94
N GLU A 514 4.74 -31.98 40.48
CA GLU A 514 3.41 -31.81 41.10
C GLU A 514 2.79 -30.49 41.64
N ASP A 515 1.49 -30.42 41.32
CA ASP A 515 0.45 -29.48 41.71
C ASP A 515 0.33 -29.18 43.22
N HIS A 516 -0.13 -27.97 43.56
CA HIS A 516 -1.44 -27.76 44.23
C HIS A 516 -1.75 -26.26 44.44
N PHE A 517 -3.01 -25.86 44.20
CA PHE A 517 -3.59 -24.61 44.74
C PHE A 517 -4.05 -24.83 46.19
N PRO A 518 -4.04 -23.79 47.05
CA PRO A 518 -5.33 -23.13 47.32
C PRO A 518 -5.27 -21.60 47.55
N ASP A 519 -6.43 -20.95 47.47
CA ASP A 519 -6.66 -19.60 47.97
C ASP A 519 -6.35 -19.46 49.48
N ARG A 520 -5.99 -18.25 49.95
CA ARG A 520 -6.95 -17.35 50.67
C ARG A 520 -6.32 -16.09 51.33
N PHE A 521 -7.01 -14.98 51.12
CA PHE A 521 -7.29 -13.87 52.06
C PHE A 521 -6.19 -12.95 52.64
N ASN A 522 -6.27 -11.70 52.15
CA ASN A 522 -6.41 -10.42 52.89
C ASN A 522 -5.17 -9.56 53.28
N PRO A 523 -5.29 -8.22 53.18
CA PRO A 523 -4.21 -7.26 53.53
C PRO A 523 -4.45 -6.51 54.86
N GLN A 524 -3.38 -6.00 55.49
CA GLN A 524 -3.34 -4.64 56.09
C GLN A 524 -1.97 -4.25 56.70
N ARG A 525 -1.66 -2.93 56.69
CA ARG A 525 -0.58 -2.21 57.43
C ARG A 525 0.85 -2.58 56.93
N PHE A 526 1.82 -1.66 56.81
CA PHE A 526 2.17 -0.47 57.61
C PHE A 526 2.21 0.83 56.77
N LYS A 527 1.75 1.99 57.28
CA LYS A 527 2.56 3.07 57.92
C LYS A 527 3.79 3.49 57.11
N THR A 528 3.70 4.54 56.28
CA THR A 528 3.90 5.98 56.61
C THR A 528 5.33 6.36 57.02
N HIS A 529 5.99 7.17 56.19
CA HIS A 529 7.03 8.11 56.61
C HIS A 529 6.92 9.39 55.78
N ASP A 530 6.78 10.54 56.45
CA ASP A 530 6.82 11.86 55.85
C ASP A 530 8.26 12.34 55.62
N THR A 531 8.55 12.90 54.44
CA THR A 531 9.51 14.00 54.29
C THR A 531 8.98 14.97 53.24
N GLY A 532 8.55 16.15 53.67
CA GLY A 532 7.96 17.16 52.79
C GLY A 532 8.98 18.17 52.25
N ARG A 533 8.74 18.69 51.04
CA ARG A 533 9.15 20.05 50.65
C ARG A 533 7.99 20.75 49.98
N SER A 534 7.74 21.99 50.40
CA SER A 534 6.65 22.83 49.93
C SER A 534 7.15 23.84 48.92
N TYR A 535 6.42 24.02 47.83
CA TYR A 535 6.33 25.30 47.12
C TYR A 535 4.89 25.55 46.69
N GLN A 536 4.42 26.79 46.84
CA GLN A 536 3.03 27.19 46.59
C GLN A 536 2.89 27.90 45.24
N ASN A 537 1.86 27.53 44.48
CA ASN A 537 0.78 28.43 44.03
C ASN A 537 -0.27 27.57 43.30
N LYS A 538 -1.55 27.58 43.71
CA LYS A 538 -2.55 28.63 43.44
C LYS A 538 -2.83 28.80 41.94
N ASP A 539 -3.78 28.01 41.43
CA ASP A 539 -5.07 28.58 41.01
C ASP A 539 -6.14 27.49 40.88
N ARG A 540 -7.30 27.69 41.52
CA ARG A 540 -8.53 26.91 41.35
C ARG A 540 -9.76 27.74 41.73
N SER A 541 -10.50 28.20 40.73
CA SER A 541 -11.80 28.84 40.93
C SER A 541 -12.80 27.86 41.58
N PRO A 542 -13.67 28.31 42.50
CA PRO A 542 -14.67 27.45 43.12
C PRO A 542 -15.77 27.09 42.11
N ILE A 543 -16.06 25.78 41.97
CA ILE A 543 -17.19 25.30 41.17
C ILE A 543 -18.50 25.80 41.80
N ASN A 544 -19.38 26.39 40.97
CA ASN A 544 -20.67 26.93 41.43
C ASN A 544 -21.51 25.82 42.10
N LYS A 545 -22.08 26.12 43.28
CA LYS A 545 -23.01 25.24 44.02
C LYS A 545 -24.16 24.73 43.14
N GLU A 546 -24.60 25.54 42.18
CA GLU A 546 -25.65 25.25 41.22
C GLU A 546 -25.27 24.14 40.23
N GLN A 547 -24.03 24.13 39.74
CA GLN A 547 -23.52 23.03 38.89
C GLN A 547 -23.47 21.71 39.68
N LYS A 548 -23.10 21.75 40.98
CA LYS A 548 -23.17 20.59 41.86
C LYS A 548 -24.62 20.12 42.07
N SER A 549 -25.58 21.03 42.22
CA SER A 549 -27.01 20.71 42.30
C SER A 549 -27.50 19.99 41.03
N ILE A 550 -27.18 20.51 39.84
CA ILE A 550 -27.53 19.92 38.55
C ILE A 550 -26.91 18.51 38.40
N LEU A 551 -25.64 18.34 38.79
CA LEU A 551 -24.96 17.04 38.71
C LEU A 551 -25.62 15.99 39.62
N MET A 552 -25.95 16.36 40.85
CA MET A 552 -26.66 15.47 41.79
C MET A 552 -28.05 15.09 41.27
N LYS A 553 -28.81 16.04 40.69
CA LYS A 553 -30.13 15.78 40.09
C LYS A 553 -30.05 14.83 38.88
N LYS A 554 -28.97 14.88 38.09
CA LYS A 554 -28.72 13.91 37.00
C LYS A 554 -28.38 12.52 37.54
N LEU A 555 -27.55 12.43 38.57
CA LEU A 555 -27.23 11.18 39.26
C LEU A 555 -28.47 10.51 39.88
N GLU A 556 -29.34 11.28 40.53
CA GLU A 556 -30.58 10.78 41.14
C GLU A 556 -31.57 10.24 40.09
N ARG A 557 -31.67 10.87 38.91
CA ARG A 557 -32.46 10.32 37.78
C ARG A 557 -31.89 9.00 37.28
N ALA A 558 -30.59 8.93 37.02
CA ALA A 558 -29.95 7.70 36.57
C ALA A 558 -30.13 6.54 37.58
N GLN A 559 -30.08 6.81 38.88
CA GLN A 559 -30.34 5.80 39.91
C GLN A 559 -31.81 5.37 39.98
N LYS A 560 -32.77 6.23 39.63
CA LYS A 560 -34.20 5.90 39.55
C LYS A 560 -34.57 5.16 38.26
N GLU A 561 -33.90 5.44 37.14
CA GLU A 561 -34.18 4.82 35.84
C GLU A 561 -33.67 3.37 35.73
N TYR A 562 -32.60 3.00 36.47
CA TYR A 562 -32.04 1.64 36.49
C TYR A 562 -32.30 0.86 37.80
N GLY A 563 -33.15 1.41 38.68
CA GLY A 563 -33.39 0.91 40.04
C GLY A 563 -34.45 -0.18 40.20
N ASN A 564 -34.52 -1.19 39.33
CA ASN A 564 -35.33 -2.40 39.54
C ASN A 564 -34.75 -3.61 38.79
N GLY A 565 -34.44 -4.71 39.50
CA GLY A 565 -33.57 -5.78 39.00
C GLY A 565 -34.26 -6.94 38.29
N GLN A 566 -33.81 -7.26 37.07
CA GLN A 566 -33.96 -8.55 36.39
C GLN A 566 -32.70 -8.89 35.55
N PRO A 567 -32.38 -10.17 35.27
CA PRO A 567 -31.18 -10.56 34.53
C PRO A 567 -31.28 -10.31 33.02
N PHE A 568 -30.22 -9.78 32.42
CA PHE A 568 -30.21 -9.22 31.05
C PHE A 568 -30.17 -10.25 29.89
N LEU A 569 -30.02 -11.56 30.18
CA LEU A 569 -29.50 -12.53 29.20
C LEU A 569 -30.49 -13.07 28.15
N ASN A 570 -31.81 -12.86 28.28
CA ASN A 570 -32.82 -13.54 27.46
C ASN A 570 -33.59 -12.67 26.44
N GLN A 571 -33.29 -11.37 26.28
CA GLN A 571 -34.01 -10.51 25.31
C GLN A 571 -33.29 -10.27 23.99
N VAL A 572 -31.95 -10.42 23.91
CA VAL A 572 -31.16 -10.11 22.71
C VAL A 572 -31.58 -10.96 21.50
N ASN A 573 -31.84 -12.26 21.71
CA ASN A 573 -32.16 -13.21 20.63
C ASN A 573 -33.56 -13.03 20.01
N LYS A 574 -34.43 -12.18 20.57
CA LYS A 574 -35.80 -12.00 20.07
C LYS A 574 -35.98 -10.76 19.17
N VAL A 575 -35.10 -9.76 19.28
CA VAL A 575 -35.16 -8.54 18.46
C VAL A 575 -34.43 -8.70 17.11
N ALA A 576 -33.47 -9.62 17.03
CA ALA A 576 -32.64 -9.81 15.83
C ALA A 576 -33.37 -10.43 14.63
N ASN A 577 -34.36 -11.30 14.87
CA ASN A 577 -35.03 -12.06 13.80
C ASN A 577 -36.13 -11.29 13.08
N ASP A 578 -36.83 -10.38 13.77
CA ASP A 578 -37.98 -9.66 13.21
C ASP A 578 -37.58 -8.54 12.22
N PHE A 579 -36.29 -8.19 12.15
CA PHE A 579 -35.76 -7.11 11.30
C PHE A 579 -35.21 -7.54 9.94
N ILE A 580 -35.16 -8.84 9.63
CA ILE A 580 -34.50 -9.36 8.41
C ILE A 580 -35.48 -9.51 7.22
N ASN A 581 -36.79 -9.59 7.45
CA ASN A 581 -37.80 -9.89 6.43
C ASN A 581 -38.74 -8.72 6.11
N GLN A 582 -38.22 -7.66 5.46
CA GLN A 582 -39.00 -6.70 4.66
C GLN A 582 -38.09 -5.79 3.81
N GLY A 583 -38.54 -5.42 2.60
CA GLY A 583 -37.91 -4.32 1.83
C GLY A 583 -37.19 -4.70 0.52
N SER A 584 -37.83 -5.48 -0.37
CA SER A 584 -37.39 -5.56 -1.78
C SER A 584 -38.19 -4.57 -2.64
N PHE A 585 -37.51 -3.69 -3.39
CA PHE A 585 -37.94 -3.19 -4.72
C PHE A 585 -36.83 -2.37 -5.42
N HIS A 586 -37.03 -2.12 -6.72
CA HIS A 586 -36.03 -1.74 -7.74
C HIS A 586 -35.03 -0.59 -7.44
N ARG A 587 -33.76 -0.84 -7.80
CA ARG A 587 -32.85 0.20 -8.35
C ARG A 587 -33.20 0.52 -9.81
N PRO A 588 -32.91 1.74 -10.26
CA PRO A 588 -32.13 1.93 -11.49
C PRO A 588 -30.80 2.66 -11.22
N SER A 589 -29.81 2.45 -12.09
CA SER A 589 -28.47 3.04 -11.98
C SER A 589 -28.38 4.44 -12.63
N PRO A 590 -27.66 5.41 -12.05
CA PRO A 590 -27.30 6.66 -12.72
C PRO A 590 -26.04 6.51 -13.58
N SER A 591 -26.03 7.14 -14.75
CA SER A 591 -24.89 7.22 -15.68
C SER A 591 -24.04 8.49 -15.48
N ARG A 592 -22.85 8.51 -16.10
CA ARG A 592 -21.96 9.70 -16.19
C ARG A 592 -22.63 10.86 -16.96
N ILE A 593 -22.27 12.12 -16.66
CA ILE A 593 -21.53 13.07 -17.55
C ILE A 593 -21.49 14.52 -16.98
N ASN A 594 -20.26 15.06 -16.95
CA ASN A 594 -19.69 16.42 -17.06
C ASN A 594 -20.52 17.73 -16.95
N ASN A 595 -19.88 18.73 -16.31
CA ASN A 595 -19.79 20.20 -16.60
C ASN A 595 -21.12 21.00 -16.65
N GLY A 596 -21.24 22.25 -16.17
CA GLY A 596 -20.40 23.47 -16.26
C GLY A 596 -21.36 24.58 -16.77
N GLU A 597 -21.39 25.83 -16.32
CA GLU A 597 -20.34 26.87 -16.24
C GLU A 597 -20.74 27.97 -15.21
N LEU A 598 -19.99 29.07 -15.10
CA LEU A 598 -20.22 30.13 -14.09
C LEU A 598 -21.15 31.26 -14.57
N ASP A 599 -21.75 31.96 -13.61
CA ASP A 599 -21.70 33.43 -13.61
C ASP A 599 -21.45 33.97 -12.18
N VAL A 600 -20.96 35.21 -12.08
CA VAL A 600 -20.27 35.76 -10.88
C VAL A 600 -20.96 37.02 -10.33
N ASP A 601 -21.09 37.09 -9.00
CA ASP A 601 -21.32 38.34 -8.28
C ASP A 601 -20.36 38.46 -7.07
N MET A 602 -19.99 39.68 -6.67
CA MET A 602 -18.82 39.95 -5.84
C MET A 602 -19.13 40.03 -4.34
N ASN A 603 -18.60 39.07 -3.57
CA ASN A 603 -18.22 39.27 -2.15
C ASN A 603 -17.28 38.14 -1.66
N MET A 604 -15.99 38.22 -2.03
CA MET A 604 -15.02 37.17 -1.71
C MET A 604 -14.32 37.43 -0.37
N LYS A 605 -14.62 36.60 0.64
CA LYS A 605 -13.67 36.33 1.75
C LYS A 605 -12.69 35.25 1.28
N PHE A 606 -11.43 35.36 1.72
CA PHE A 606 -10.34 34.43 1.38
C PHE A 606 -10.79 32.96 1.39
N GLN A 607 -10.56 32.26 0.28
CA GLN A 607 -10.75 30.81 0.14
C GLN A 607 -9.40 30.10 0.00
N ASP A 608 -9.34 28.82 0.34
CA ASP A 608 -8.11 28.04 0.33
C ASP A 608 -7.48 27.93 -1.08
N TYR A 609 -6.31 28.56 -1.28
CA TYR A 609 -5.42 28.39 -2.44
C TYR A 609 -4.86 26.96 -2.61
N ASN A 610 -5.43 25.97 -1.91
CA ASN A 610 -4.89 24.63 -1.73
C ASN A 610 -5.52 23.58 -2.66
N ARG A 611 -6.36 23.99 -3.61
CA ARG A 611 -6.98 23.12 -4.63
C ARG A 611 -6.31 23.32 -6.00
N ASN A 612 -5.82 22.24 -6.58
CA ASN A 612 -5.22 22.26 -7.92
C ASN A 612 -6.31 22.29 -9.01
N HIS A 613 -6.85 23.49 -9.28
CA HIS A 613 -7.83 23.77 -10.33
C HIS A 613 -7.23 23.85 -11.76
N LEU A 614 -5.99 23.37 -11.95
CA LEU A 614 -5.11 23.90 -13.00
C LEU A 614 -4.82 22.93 -14.15
N SER A 615 -5.16 21.64 -14.04
CA SER A 615 -4.84 20.66 -15.10
C SER A 615 -5.57 20.90 -16.43
N ASP A 616 -6.78 21.47 -16.36
CA ASP A 616 -7.76 21.30 -17.43
C ASP A 616 -7.55 22.29 -18.60
N PHE A 617 -6.64 23.26 -18.42
CA PHE A 617 -6.27 24.26 -19.43
C PHE A 617 -4.94 23.98 -20.14
N PHE A 618 -4.27 22.87 -19.84
CA PHE A 618 -3.00 22.50 -20.49
C PHE A 618 -3.11 21.39 -21.55
N ASN A 619 -4.31 20.79 -21.72
CA ASN A 619 -4.56 19.77 -22.73
C ASN A 619 -5.21 20.40 -23.98
N THR A 620 -4.40 20.79 -24.96
CA THR A 620 -4.87 21.44 -26.20
C THR A 620 -4.83 20.52 -27.44
N ASP A 621 -5.51 19.37 -27.35
CA ASP A 621 -5.81 18.54 -28.53
C ASP A 621 -7.19 18.93 -29.10
N THR A 622 -7.20 19.84 -30.07
CA THR A 622 -8.43 20.38 -30.66
C THR A 622 -8.90 19.56 -31.87
N ASN A 623 -10.05 18.90 -31.76
CA ASN A 623 -10.91 18.61 -32.91
C ASN A 623 -12.39 18.53 -32.48
N THR A 624 -13.29 19.06 -33.30
CA THR A 624 -14.68 19.37 -32.92
C THR A 624 -15.70 18.71 -33.83
N SER A 625 -16.81 18.21 -33.26
CA SER A 625 -18.04 17.94 -34.03
C SER A 625 -19.30 18.33 -33.26
N THR A 626 -20.04 19.27 -33.85
CA THR A 626 -21.33 19.86 -33.50
C THR A 626 -22.44 18.86 -33.11
N GLN A 627 -23.35 19.24 -32.20
CA GLN A 627 -24.74 18.78 -32.24
C GLN A 627 -25.73 19.83 -31.67
N GLU A 628 -27.02 19.54 -31.73
CA GLU A 628 -28.06 20.55 -32.04
C GLU A 628 -28.93 21.02 -30.85
N ARG A 629 -29.60 22.17 -31.03
CA ARG A 629 -30.55 22.74 -30.06
C ARG A 629 -31.94 22.12 -30.17
N THR A 630 -32.56 21.80 -29.04
CA THR A 630 -34.03 21.68 -28.92
C THR A 630 -34.53 22.47 -27.70
N THR A 631 -35.78 22.94 -27.73
CA THR A 631 -36.33 23.89 -26.74
C THR A 631 -37.20 23.19 -25.69
N PRO A 632 -37.06 23.53 -24.39
CA PRO A 632 -37.90 22.96 -23.33
C PRO A 632 -39.29 23.60 -23.25
N LYS A 633 -40.29 22.82 -22.83
CA LYS A 633 -41.66 23.30 -22.54
C LYS A 633 -41.87 23.52 -21.03
N ASN A 634 -42.80 24.43 -20.73
CA ASN A 634 -43.23 24.84 -19.39
C ASN A 634 -43.32 23.70 -18.36
N ARG A 635 -42.76 23.93 -17.17
CA ARG A 635 -43.09 23.24 -15.91
C ARG A 635 -43.40 24.28 -14.85
N ALA A 636 -44.28 23.94 -13.90
CA ALA A 636 -44.70 24.85 -12.83
C ALA A 636 -43.53 25.16 -11.88
N LYS A 637 -43.49 26.40 -11.35
CA LYS A 637 -42.52 26.80 -10.32
C LYS A 637 -42.81 26.05 -9.01
N PRO A 638 -41.83 25.35 -8.40
CA PRO A 638 -41.98 24.87 -7.03
C PRO A 638 -41.95 26.04 -6.05
N THR A 639 -42.78 26.00 -5.00
CA THR A 639 -42.81 27.02 -3.96
C THR A 639 -41.58 26.89 -3.06
N TYR A 640 -40.78 27.95 -2.97
CA TYR A 640 -39.63 28.01 -2.06
C TYR A 640 -40.05 27.97 -0.59
N SER A 641 -39.32 27.20 0.21
CA SER A 641 -39.29 27.32 1.67
C SER A 641 -37.84 27.58 2.09
N PRO A 642 -37.56 28.59 2.94
CA PRO A 642 -36.21 28.80 3.47
C PRO A 642 -35.74 27.59 4.28
N PRO A 643 -34.42 27.44 4.53
CA PRO A 643 -33.94 26.50 5.53
C PRO A 643 -34.67 26.76 6.86
N SER A 644 -35.16 25.70 7.50
CA SER A 644 -35.76 25.82 8.83
C SER A 644 -34.67 26.16 9.84
N GLU A 645 -35.01 27.00 10.82
CA GLU A 645 -34.13 27.34 11.95
C GLU A 645 -33.67 26.05 12.68
N GLU A 646 -34.51 25.01 12.67
CA GLU A 646 -34.21 23.65 13.14
C GLU A 646 -33.01 22.98 12.44
N ASP A 647 -32.86 23.11 11.10
CA ASP A 647 -31.73 22.53 10.36
C ASP A 647 -30.39 23.25 10.71
N GLU A 648 -30.44 24.52 11.08
CA GLU A 648 -29.27 25.30 11.53
C GLU A 648 -28.95 25.05 13.02
N GLU A 649 -29.98 24.92 13.88
CA GLU A 649 -29.79 24.58 15.28
C GLU A 649 -29.24 23.15 15.46
N GLU A 650 -29.72 22.15 14.69
CA GLU A 650 -29.11 20.80 14.72
C GLU A 650 -27.63 20.88 14.28
N PHE A 651 -27.29 21.72 13.30
CA PHE A 651 -25.92 21.85 12.79
C PHE A 651 -24.92 22.41 13.81
N GLU A 652 -25.27 23.47 14.55
CA GLU A 652 -24.42 24.00 15.61
C GLU A 652 -24.36 23.07 16.84
N ASN A 653 -25.49 22.43 17.20
CA ASN A 653 -25.51 21.42 18.26
C ASN A 653 -24.57 20.23 17.93
N LEU A 654 -24.55 19.75 16.68
CA LEU A 654 -23.66 18.68 16.24
C LEU A 654 -22.18 19.11 16.18
N LYS A 655 -21.88 20.37 15.84
CA LYS A 655 -20.52 20.92 15.97
C LYS A 655 -20.05 20.92 17.43
N ALA A 656 -20.92 21.32 18.37
CA ALA A 656 -20.62 21.30 19.80
C ALA A 656 -20.42 19.87 20.32
N GLU A 657 -21.26 18.92 19.91
CA GLU A 657 -21.11 17.48 20.23
C GLU A 657 -19.77 16.93 19.71
N ARG A 658 -19.44 17.19 18.43
CA ARG A 658 -18.15 16.83 17.82
C ARG A 658 -16.96 17.40 18.60
N TYR A 659 -17.03 18.66 19.03
CA TYR A 659 -15.96 19.28 19.82
C TYR A 659 -15.79 18.57 21.17
N CYS A 660 -16.89 18.32 21.88
CA CYS A 660 -16.87 17.60 23.16
C CYS A 660 -16.31 16.18 23.03
N ILE A 661 -16.63 15.45 21.96
CA ILE A 661 -16.06 14.11 21.70
C ILE A 661 -14.55 14.20 21.45
N LEU A 662 -14.08 15.15 20.63
CA LEU A 662 -12.65 15.35 20.35
C LEU A 662 -11.86 15.71 21.62
N GLU A 663 -12.38 16.60 22.47
CA GLU A 663 -11.72 16.97 23.73
C GLU A 663 -11.73 15.83 24.76
N THR A 664 -12.77 14.98 24.72
CA THR A 664 -12.83 13.74 25.52
C THR A 664 -11.78 12.73 25.05
N ILE A 665 -11.55 12.61 23.73
CA ILE A 665 -10.49 11.74 23.17
C ILE A 665 -9.10 12.22 23.65
N LYS A 666 -8.76 13.51 23.50
CA LYS A 666 -7.49 14.07 24.03
C LYS A 666 -7.31 13.81 25.53
N THR A 667 -8.39 13.95 26.30
CA THR A 667 -8.40 13.72 27.75
C THR A 667 -8.20 12.24 28.10
N LEU A 668 -8.66 11.33 27.24
CA LEU A 668 -8.47 9.88 27.38
C LEU A 668 -7.04 9.47 27.02
N GLU A 669 -6.51 9.99 25.91
CA GLU A 669 -5.13 9.82 25.46
C GLU A 669 -4.16 10.29 26.54
N LYS A 670 -4.28 11.54 27.01
CA LYS A 670 -3.45 12.06 28.11
C LYS A 670 -3.50 11.20 29.37
N LYS A 671 -4.66 10.64 29.73
CA LYS A 671 -4.77 9.75 30.91
C LYS A 671 -4.10 8.40 30.70
N PHE A 672 -4.04 7.91 29.46
CA PHE A 672 -3.30 6.71 29.11
C PHE A 672 -1.79 6.97 29.17
N ASP A 673 -1.33 8.10 28.62
CA ASP A 673 0.08 8.56 28.69
C ASP A 673 0.54 8.81 30.14
N GLU A 674 -0.35 9.34 30.99
CA GLU A 674 -0.13 9.50 32.45
C GLU A 674 -0.15 8.17 33.23
N GLY A 675 -0.34 7.01 32.57
CA GLY A 675 -0.42 5.69 33.20
C GLY A 675 -1.68 5.46 34.05
N ARG A 676 -2.72 6.30 33.90
CA ARG A 676 -3.95 6.29 34.72
C ARG A 676 -5.09 5.45 34.13
N LEU A 677 -4.89 4.85 32.96
CA LEU A 677 -5.82 3.93 32.30
C LEU A 677 -5.08 2.66 31.86
N THR A 678 -5.73 1.50 31.97
CA THR A 678 -5.17 0.28 31.36
C THR A 678 -5.30 0.35 29.84
N ARG A 679 -4.45 -0.40 29.12
CA ARG A 679 -4.53 -0.49 27.64
C ARG A 679 -5.91 -0.97 27.17
N ASN A 680 -6.56 -1.86 27.91
CA ASN A 680 -7.89 -2.38 27.56
C ASN A 680 -8.99 -1.33 27.77
N ASP A 681 -8.95 -0.58 28.87
CA ASP A 681 -9.92 0.49 29.14
C ASP A 681 -9.77 1.64 28.14
N PHE A 682 -8.52 2.04 27.86
CA PHE A 682 -8.20 3.03 26.84
C PHE A 682 -8.75 2.60 25.48
N MET A 683 -8.38 1.43 24.98
CA MET A 683 -8.83 0.93 23.66
C MET A 683 -10.35 0.84 23.57
N LYS A 684 -11.04 0.36 24.61
CA LYS A 684 -12.50 0.23 24.66
C LYS A 684 -13.20 1.60 24.60
N SER A 685 -12.79 2.56 25.42
CA SER A 685 -13.37 3.91 25.42
C SER A 685 -13.01 4.70 24.15
N HIS A 686 -11.78 4.59 23.67
CA HIS A 686 -11.30 5.25 22.45
C HIS A 686 -12.06 4.78 21.20
N MET A 687 -12.28 3.46 21.06
CA MET A 687 -13.07 2.90 19.95
C MET A 687 -14.54 3.34 20.01
N SER A 688 -15.15 3.43 21.21
CA SER A 688 -16.51 3.97 21.34
C SER A 688 -16.57 5.44 20.90
N LEU A 689 -15.67 6.29 21.41
CA LEU A 689 -15.62 7.71 21.06
C LEU A 689 -15.36 7.93 19.56
N LYS A 690 -14.54 7.10 18.90
CA LYS A 690 -14.35 7.16 17.44
C LYS A 690 -15.60 6.73 16.65
N LYS A 691 -16.36 5.75 17.15
CA LYS A 691 -17.66 5.35 16.54
C LYS A 691 -18.69 6.47 16.64
N ASP A 692 -18.74 7.18 17.76
CA ASP A 692 -19.68 8.29 17.95
C ASP A 692 -19.23 9.55 17.20
N LEU A 693 -17.93 9.85 17.16
CA LEU A 693 -17.35 10.88 16.29
C LEU A 693 -17.68 10.64 14.81
N PHE A 694 -17.66 9.39 14.34
CA PHE A 694 -18.07 9.03 12.98
C PHE A 694 -19.56 9.33 12.75
N ARG A 695 -20.45 8.94 13.67
CA ARG A 695 -21.90 9.21 13.61
C ARG A 695 -22.20 10.71 13.52
N VAL A 696 -21.56 11.53 14.36
CA VAL A 696 -21.75 12.99 14.37
C VAL A 696 -21.25 13.61 13.06
N ASN A 697 -20.08 13.22 12.57
CA ASN A 697 -19.59 13.71 11.27
C ASN A 697 -20.48 13.27 10.09
N SER A 698 -21.08 12.07 10.13
CA SER A 698 -22.07 11.64 9.14
C SER A 698 -23.33 12.53 9.14
N LYS A 699 -23.86 12.88 10.32
CA LYS A 699 -24.97 13.84 10.43
C LYS A 699 -24.61 15.22 9.88
N ILE A 700 -23.46 15.78 10.29
CA ILE A 700 -22.94 17.07 9.80
C ILE A 700 -22.82 17.07 8.27
N LYS A 701 -22.33 15.98 7.67
CA LYS A 701 -22.27 15.83 6.21
C LYS A 701 -23.66 15.82 5.58
N ASN A 702 -24.63 15.11 6.16
CA ASN A 702 -25.99 15.05 5.63
C ASN A 702 -26.71 16.40 5.69
N ILE A 703 -26.54 17.20 6.75
CA ILE A 703 -27.09 18.56 6.81
C ILE A 703 -26.43 19.47 5.77
N ARG A 704 -25.10 19.39 5.58
CA ARG A 704 -24.44 20.12 4.48
C ARG A 704 -24.98 19.72 3.11
N LEU A 705 -25.17 18.44 2.84
CA LEU A 705 -25.75 17.97 1.56
C LEU A 705 -27.21 18.42 1.37
N LYS A 706 -28.01 18.55 2.44
CA LYS A 706 -29.35 19.21 2.38
C LYS A 706 -29.20 20.69 2.01
N GLN A 707 -28.29 21.41 2.67
CA GLN A 707 -28.06 22.83 2.45
C GLN A 707 -27.54 23.07 1.03
N GLU A 708 -26.50 22.38 0.60
CA GLU A 708 -25.92 22.42 -0.76
C GLU A 708 -27.00 22.13 -1.81
N SER A 709 -27.81 21.07 -1.65
CA SER A 709 -28.96 20.79 -2.54
C SER A 709 -30.00 21.93 -2.59
N ARG A 710 -30.23 22.66 -1.49
CA ARG A 710 -31.12 23.85 -1.47
C ARG A 710 -30.46 25.07 -2.14
N TRP A 711 -29.15 25.27 -1.96
CA TRP A 711 -28.39 26.34 -2.62
C TRP A 711 -28.33 26.14 -4.14
N ASP A 712 -28.06 24.91 -4.59
CA ASP A 712 -28.06 24.57 -6.01
C ASP A 712 -29.46 24.68 -6.62
N PHE A 713 -30.52 24.30 -5.88
CA PHE A 713 -31.90 24.57 -6.31
C PHE A 713 -32.16 26.08 -6.47
N ASN A 714 -31.79 26.88 -5.48
CA ASN A 714 -31.93 28.35 -5.51
C ASN A 714 -31.10 29.04 -6.60
N ARG A 715 -30.07 28.38 -7.15
CA ARG A 715 -29.20 28.93 -8.21
C ARG A 715 -29.71 28.63 -9.63
N ASN A 716 -30.71 27.74 -9.76
CA ASN A 716 -31.23 27.25 -11.04
C ASN A 716 -32.71 27.66 -11.32
N TYR A 717 -33.32 28.54 -10.50
CA TYR A 717 -34.75 28.91 -10.55
C TYR A 717 -35.03 30.40 -10.30
#